data_AF-A0A248YNG9-F1
#
_entry.id   AF-A0A248YNG9-F1
#
_cell.length_a   1.000
_cell.length_b   1.000
_cell.length_c   1.000
_cell.angle_alpha   90.00
_cell.angle_beta   90.00
_cell.angle_gamma   90.00
#
_symmetry.space_group_name_H-M   'P 1'
#
loop_
_entity.id
_entity.type
_entity.pdbx_description
1 polymer ?
#
loop_
_entity_poly.entity_id
_entity_poly.type
_entity_poly.pdbx_seq_one_letter_code
_entity_poly.pdbx_strand_id
1 'polypeptide(L)'
;MAADQGPGRAIQPAVQHPGVTRLELFLDLIFTYAFLNVSGIAAVKLGPSDVLHGLLLMALLWRCWAAYAWLGGTVRTDRGVVPPLVFGLATILFILAVTLPEAFVDRDGGLSGPMVFAAGYVVARAGALILLNAAHEMRSGWRRMLRTWSPLLVAGPLLFAAALLPPLLPTPVLGETVRFGLIILALLIEYAGPAMRRVESLRIRSGGYWAERHGLIIIVGVGETIISIGGSQGTAFAQPITWRVIIGMACGLVIAALLWWLYFDLARFGAEAAMERATGVARSRLARDAYTYLHFPLIAGLMLLAFGLQHTLAGFTFPGEDGSRLGPVVLYSGVLLFLAGLIGFERRTLGILGRSPILGFALVLLALPVADRVPRLAQLLLVVAAVAAMVVADRTVFRARHGELHRIADPLAAQTDGVTPKELFFDLVFVFAFVQVTTLMAGDPTTGGLFRGLAVVTMLWWGWSGYARLTHRGPPERGTLLILVVAAASVLVLTVAMSQAFSAGIGGLPGPVVFAGAYAVVRLLGMAAELFYAPWRALRHRLVVAVPTVVSVTAILVAALLPVPNGDIRTLPPARVALWLAAIAVDAVGVALRSPRHQRIRSPEHWSDRHALIIIIALGEAVISMGTAVTDTPISARIIVALACGTTLLGMLWWACFGLDVLAGERALWAYRGRRRAALARDAYTYLHLPVIIGIVLVALGLRKTLGGLGAAGLFGFGGVLDPVPHLALYGGVVVYLLAGEAIWWRSGQRIRPVRLTLAAVLGVLAPVTSDLPALLALFLLTGVVAAFLVLDTVMSREVRRELGAAGVGQRASIGRQAG
;
A
#
# COMPACT_ATOMS: atom_id res chain seq x y z
N MET A 1 15.35 34.92 15.23
CA MET A 1 16.42 34.93 14.22
C MET A 1 15.91 34.20 12.97
N ALA A 2 15.30 34.95 12.05
CA ALA A 2 14.82 34.44 10.77
C ALA A 2 16.01 34.24 9.84
N ALA A 3 16.47 32.99 9.73
CA ALA A 3 17.54 32.64 8.79
C ALA A 3 16.94 32.53 7.38
N ASP A 4 17.15 33.59 6.60
CA ASP A 4 17.47 33.58 5.17
C ASP A 4 16.91 32.40 4.35
N GLN A 5 15.62 32.49 3.99
CA GLN A 5 15.00 31.66 2.96
C GLN A 5 15.11 32.37 1.61
N GLY A 6 16.33 32.54 1.09
CA GLY A 6 16.52 33.04 -0.26
C GLY A 6 15.78 32.15 -1.30
N PRO A 7 14.97 32.72 -2.22
CA PRO A 7 14.20 31.97 -3.20
C PRO A 7 15.03 31.28 -4.32
N GLY A 8 16.35 31.11 -4.15
CA GLY A 8 17.28 30.67 -5.19
C GLY A 8 17.84 29.24 -5.10
N ARG A 9 17.54 28.44 -4.06
CA ARG A 9 18.08 27.07 -3.96
C ARG A 9 17.20 26.03 -4.66
N ALA A 10 17.80 25.30 -5.60
CA ALA A 10 17.15 24.20 -6.32
C ALA A 10 16.70 23.04 -5.41
N ILE A 11 17.41 22.81 -4.29
CA ILE A 11 17.11 21.81 -3.27
C ILE A 11 16.86 22.52 -1.94
N GLN A 12 15.65 22.35 -1.38
CA GLN A 12 15.24 22.98 -0.13
C GLN A 12 15.33 21.98 1.03
N PRO A 13 15.82 22.39 2.21
CA PRO A 13 15.87 21.51 3.36
C PRO A 13 14.48 21.32 3.99
N ALA A 14 14.24 20.14 4.59
CA ALA A 14 12.96 19.77 5.23
C ALA A 14 12.55 20.78 6.33
N VAL A 15 11.25 20.97 6.56
CA VAL A 15 10.75 21.93 7.58
C VAL A 15 10.92 21.33 8.99
N GLN A 16 10.67 22.11 10.07
CA GLN A 16 10.73 21.60 11.45
C GLN A 16 9.51 20.73 11.84
N HIS A 17 8.37 20.87 11.16
CA HIS A 17 7.17 20.03 11.36
C HIS A 17 6.50 19.63 10.02
N PRO A 18 7.18 18.91 9.11
CA PRO A 18 6.53 18.36 7.93
C PRO A 18 5.81 17.05 8.32
N GLY A 19 4.57 16.88 7.89
CA GLY A 19 3.98 15.53 7.79
C GLY A 19 4.60 14.78 6.61
N VAL A 20 4.41 13.46 6.56
CA VAL A 20 4.88 12.64 5.43
C VAL A 20 4.22 13.11 4.13
N THR A 21 5.03 13.32 3.09
CA THR A 21 4.53 13.80 1.81
C THR A 21 3.87 12.68 1.01
N ARG A 22 2.94 13.04 0.14
CA ARG A 22 2.26 12.08 -0.74
C ARG A 22 3.20 11.40 -1.75
N LEU A 23 4.35 12.03 -2.03
CA LEU A 23 5.37 11.45 -2.90
C LEU A 23 6.13 10.33 -2.17
N GLU A 24 6.36 10.50 -0.87
CA GLU A 24 6.95 9.46 -0.03
C GLU A 24 6.01 8.28 0.18
N LEU A 25 4.69 8.52 0.21
CA LEU A 25 3.69 7.46 0.15
C LEU A 25 3.69 6.73 -1.20
N PHE A 26 3.87 7.45 -2.32
CA PHE A 26 4.02 6.83 -3.63
C PHE A 26 5.26 5.93 -3.70
N LEU A 27 6.40 6.38 -3.15
CA LEU A 27 7.60 5.54 -3.03
C LEU A 27 7.34 4.28 -2.20
N ASP A 28 6.56 4.36 -1.13
CA ASP A 28 6.21 3.19 -0.31
C ASP A 28 5.40 2.14 -1.07
N LEU A 29 4.65 2.53 -2.11
CA LEU A 29 3.96 1.56 -2.97
C LEU A 29 4.94 0.60 -3.66
N ILE A 30 6.09 1.11 -4.08
CA ILE A 30 7.13 0.32 -4.73
C ILE A 30 7.78 -0.64 -3.72
N PHE A 31 7.99 -0.18 -2.48
CA PHE A 31 8.45 -1.05 -1.40
C PHE A 31 7.40 -2.08 -0.99
N THR A 32 6.11 -1.75 -1.07
CA THR A 32 5.02 -2.71 -0.87
C THR A 32 5.13 -3.85 -1.89
N TYR A 33 5.31 -3.52 -3.17
CA TYR A 33 5.55 -4.53 -4.19
C TYR A 33 6.87 -5.30 -4.00
N ALA A 34 7.94 -4.63 -3.57
CA ALA A 34 9.20 -5.31 -3.27
C ALA A 34 9.05 -6.34 -2.14
N PHE A 35 8.28 -6.01 -1.09
CA PHE A 35 7.97 -6.93 0.00
C PHE A 35 7.09 -8.11 -0.45
N LEU A 36 6.11 -7.86 -1.32
CA LEU A 36 5.31 -8.92 -1.97
C LEU A 36 6.18 -9.94 -2.70
N ASN A 37 7.22 -9.49 -3.41
CA ASN A 37 8.12 -10.42 -4.09
C ASN A 37 9.01 -11.20 -3.10
N VAL A 38 9.50 -10.55 -2.05
CA VAL A 38 10.33 -11.25 -1.05
C VAL A 38 9.55 -12.35 -0.35
N SER A 39 8.30 -12.10 0.06
CA SER A 39 7.43 -13.10 0.67
C SER A 39 7.05 -14.20 -0.32
N GLY A 40 6.77 -13.83 -1.58
CA GLY A 40 6.43 -14.76 -2.66
C GLY A 40 7.54 -15.74 -3.00
N ILE A 41 8.80 -15.29 -3.10
CA ILE A 41 9.97 -16.15 -3.36
C ILE A 41 10.10 -17.22 -2.28
N ALA A 42 9.98 -16.81 -1.00
CA ALA A 42 10.05 -17.75 0.11
C ALA A 42 8.88 -18.76 0.08
N ALA A 43 7.69 -18.35 -0.38
CA ALA A 43 6.47 -19.14 -0.37
C ALA A 43 6.47 -20.40 -1.28
N VAL A 44 7.24 -20.40 -2.37
CA VAL A 44 7.15 -21.44 -3.42
C VAL A 44 7.74 -22.79 -2.96
N LYS A 45 8.89 -22.80 -2.29
CA LYS A 45 9.49 -23.99 -1.69
C LYS A 45 9.94 -23.63 -0.29
N LEU A 46 9.39 -24.30 0.72
CA LEU A 46 9.65 -23.94 2.11
C LEU A 46 10.95 -24.60 2.62
N GLY A 47 12.09 -24.16 2.09
CA GLY A 47 13.43 -24.61 2.45
C GLY A 47 14.22 -23.59 3.30
N PRO A 48 15.22 -24.03 4.10
CA PRO A 48 16.05 -23.10 4.89
C PRO A 48 16.82 -22.08 4.04
N SER A 49 17.26 -22.48 2.85
CA SER A 49 17.91 -21.59 1.87
C SER A 49 16.95 -20.50 1.39
N ASP A 50 15.68 -20.85 1.10
CA ASP A 50 14.65 -19.90 0.65
C ASP A 50 14.31 -18.85 1.71
N VAL A 51 14.25 -19.26 2.98
CA VAL A 51 14.13 -18.33 4.11
C VAL A 51 15.33 -17.39 4.19
N LEU A 52 16.54 -17.92 4.01
CA LEU A 52 17.76 -17.10 4.01
C LEU A 52 17.79 -16.13 2.83
N HIS A 53 17.43 -16.57 1.62
CA HIS A 53 17.28 -15.72 0.44
C HIS A 53 16.36 -14.53 0.74
N GLY A 54 15.16 -14.80 1.26
CA GLY A 54 14.20 -13.77 1.61
C GLY A 54 14.73 -12.78 2.66
N LEU A 55 15.38 -13.27 3.71
CA LEU A 55 15.96 -12.42 4.76
C LEU A 55 17.11 -11.54 4.26
N LEU A 56 17.98 -12.06 3.38
CA LEU A 56 19.06 -11.29 2.76
C LEU A 56 18.52 -10.18 1.86
N LEU A 57 17.54 -10.49 1.01
CA LEU A 57 16.86 -9.50 0.17
C LEU A 57 16.14 -8.45 1.02
N MET A 58 15.45 -8.87 2.07
CA MET A 58 14.79 -7.97 3.01
C MET A 58 15.79 -7.02 3.68
N ALA A 59 16.97 -7.49 4.07
CA ALA A 59 18.01 -6.67 4.67
C ALA A 59 18.58 -5.62 3.69
N LEU A 60 18.73 -5.97 2.41
CA LEU A 60 19.13 -5.04 1.34
C LEU A 60 18.02 -4.01 1.08
N LEU A 61 16.78 -4.46 0.90
CA LEU A 61 15.63 -3.58 0.65
C LEU A 61 15.40 -2.61 1.81
N TRP A 62 15.51 -3.06 3.06
CA TRP A 62 15.43 -2.20 4.23
C TRP A 62 16.51 -1.11 4.20
N ARG A 63 17.72 -1.44 3.76
CA ARG A 63 18.82 -0.48 3.63
C ARG A 63 18.56 0.55 2.53
N CYS A 64 17.93 0.15 1.43
CA CYS A 64 17.40 1.07 0.43
C CYS A 64 16.35 1.99 1.05
N TRP A 65 15.28 1.45 1.62
CA TRP A 65 14.17 2.22 2.19
C TRP A 65 14.64 3.21 3.24
N ALA A 66 15.50 2.79 4.17
CA ALA A 66 16.07 3.65 5.20
C ALA A 66 16.79 4.86 4.58
N ALA A 67 17.50 4.70 3.46
CA ALA A 67 18.17 5.80 2.76
C ALA A 67 17.17 6.88 2.30
N TYR A 68 16.02 6.46 1.76
CA TYR A 68 14.95 7.36 1.33
C TYR A 68 14.21 7.99 2.51
N ALA A 69 14.02 7.27 3.62
CA ALA A 69 13.47 7.84 4.85
C ALA A 69 14.37 8.97 5.39
N TRP A 70 15.69 8.77 5.39
CA TRP A 70 16.67 9.80 5.73
C TRP A 70 16.66 10.97 4.73
N LEU A 71 16.48 10.71 3.43
CA LEU A 71 16.33 11.73 2.41
C LEU A 71 15.11 12.61 2.68
N GLY A 72 13.93 12.02 2.92
CA GLY A 72 12.71 12.75 3.23
C GLY A 72 12.78 13.59 4.51
N GLY A 73 13.47 13.06 5.55
CA GLY A 73 13.69 13.78 6.80
C GLY A 73 14.65 14.97 6.70
N THR A 74 15.37 15.12 5.58
CA THR A 74 16.40 16.15 5.39
C THR A 74 16.09 17.10 4.23
N VAL A 75 15.43 16.62 3.17
CA VAL A 75 15.15 17.34 1.94
C VAL A 75 13.64 17.40 1.71
N ARG A 76 13.17 18.55 1.24
CA ARG A 76 11.80 18.66 0.75
C ARG A 76 11.64 17.95 -0.59
N THR A 77 11.00 16.79 -0.56
CA THR A 77 10.72 15.96 -1.73
C THR A 77 9.59 16.52 -2.61
N ASP A 78 8.81 17.48 -2.10
CA ASP A 78 7.62 18.04 -2.73
C ASP A 78 7.86 19.33 -3.56
N ARG A 79 9.10 19.86 -3.59
CA ARG A 79 9.40 21.17 -4.21
C ARG A 79 10.66 21.18 -5.07
N GLY A 80 10.68 22.10 -6.04
CA GLY A 80 11.83 22.36 -6.89
C GLY A 80 12.07 21.23 -7.90
N VAL A 81 13.34 20.88 -8.11
CA VAL A 81 13.76 19.82 -9.04
C VAL A 81 13.74 18.43 -8.41
N VAL A 82 13.51 18.32 -7.10
CA VAL A 82 13.55 17.05 -6.37
C VAL A 82 12.44 16.07 -6.77
N PRO A 83 11.16 16.48 -6.96
CA PRO A 83 10.11 15.54 -7.32
C PRO A 83 10.39 14.70 -8.59
N PRO A 84 10.76 15.28 -9.75
CA PRO A 84 11.05 14.47 -10.95
C PRO A 84 12.28 13.56 -10.76
N LEU A 85 13.28 13.99 -9.98
CA LEU A 85 14.42 13.13 -9.63
C LEU A 85 13.99 11.95 -8.77
N VAL A 86 13.11 12.17 -7.79
CA VAL A 86 12.56 11.11 -6.95
C VAL A 86 11.69 10.14 -7.76
N PHE A 87 10.92 10.61 -8.74
CA PHE A 87 10.20 9.71 -9.67
C PHE A 87 11.16 8.88 -10.53
N GLY A 88 12.25 9.47 -11.03
CA GLY A 88 13.30 8.72 -11.73
C GLY A 88 13.91 7.62 -10.86
N LEU A 89 14.19 7.93 -9.60
CA LEU A 89 14.69 6.94 -8.62
C LEU A 89 13.63 5.89 -8.26
N ALA A 90 12.35 6.28 -8.21
CA ALA A 90 11.22 5.37 -8.03
C ALA A 90 11.21 4.32 -9.15
N THR A 91 11.39 4.71 -10.41
CA THR A 91 11.53 3.78 -11.54
C THR A 91 12.67 2.78 -11.33
N ILE A 92 13.85 3.23 -10.87
CA ILE A 92 14.97 2.33 -10.58
C ILE A 92 14.65 1.36 -9.45
N LEU A 93 14.00 1.84 -8.38
CA LEU A 93 13.54 0.99 -7.27
C LEU A 93 12.50 -0.04 -7.74
N PHE A 94 11.64 0.32 -8.68
CA PHE A 94 10.64 -0.62 -9.20
C PHE A 94 11.27 -1.69 -10.09
N ILE A 95 12.25 -1.32 -10.94
CA ILE A 95 13.05 -2.29 -11.69
C ILE A 95 13.77 -3.23 -10.71
N LEU A 96 14.43 -2.69 -9.69
CA LEU A 96 15.06 -3.49 -8.62
C LEU A 96 14.08 -4.46 -7.97
N ALA A 97 12.85 -4.01 -7.67
CA ALA A 97 11.81 -4.82 -7.05
C ALA A 97 11.31 -5.93 -7.99
N VAL A 98 11.17 -5.66 -9.29
CA VAL A 98 10.78 -6.68 -10.28
C VAL A 98 11.86 -7.74 -10.46
N THR A 99 13.14 -7.38 -10.34
CA THR A 99 14.27 -8.32 -10.48
C THR A 99 14.51 -9.19 -9.23
N LEU A 100 13.81 -8.95 -8.11
CA LEU A 100 13.98 -9.72 -6.87
C LEU A 100 13.91 -11.25 -7.06
N PRO A 101 12.96 -11.83 -7.83
CA PRO A 101 12.88 -13.28 -8.05
C PRO A 101 14.09 -13.86 -8.80
N GLU A 102 14.80 -13.03 -9.57
CA GLU A 102 15.98 -13.41 -10.34
C GLU A 102 17.28 -12.93 -9.68
N ALA A 103 17.23 -12.38 -8.45
CA ALA A 103 18.40 -11.81 -7.80
C ALA A 103 19.52 -12.83 -7.52
N PHE A 104 19.19 -14.12 -7.47
CA PHE A 104 20.14 -15.22 -7.26
C PHE A 104 20.22 -16.18 -8.46
N VAL A 105 19.29 -16.15 -9.41
CA VAL A 105 19.26 -17.13 -10.50
C VAL A 105 18.87 -16.41 -11.78
N ASP A 106 19.65 -16.64 -12.83
CA ASP A 106 19.31 -16.17 -14.17
C ASP A 106 18.21 -17.06 -14.77
N ARG A 107 17.27 -16.41 -15.45
CA ARG A 107 16.30 -17.11 -16.30
C ARG A 107 16.74 -17.06 -17.75
N ASP A 108 16.55 -18.18 -18.45
CA ASP A 108 16.94 -18.31 -19.84
C ASP A 108 16.22 -17.27 -20.72
N GLY A 109 16.96 -16.68 -21.67
CA GLY A 109 16.42 -15.72 -22.64
C GLY A 109 16.25 -14.28 -22.12
N GLY A 110 16.77 -13.96 -20.93
CA GLY A 110 16.79 -12.62 -20.34
C GLY A 110 18.17 -11.94 -20.26
N LEU A 111 18.21 -10.75 -19.67
CA LEU A 111 19.42 -10.15 -19.11
C LEU A 111 19.78 -10.88 -17.81
N SER A 112 21.03 -10.74 -17.35
CA SER A 112 21.41 -11.34 -16.07
C SER A 112 20.66 -10.67 -14.90
N GLY A 113 19.78 -11.43 -14.25
CA GLY A 113 18.96 -10.99 -13.12
C GLY A 113 19.81 -10.50 -11.94
N PRO A 114 20.80 -11.27 -11.45
CA PRO A 114 21.68 -10.85 -10.37
C PRO A 114 22.46 -9.57 -10.71
N MET A 115 22.87 -9.38 -11.97
CA MET A 115 23.55 -8.15 -12.41
C MET A 115 22.61 -6.94 -12.44
N VAL A 116 21.40 -7.10 -12.98
CA VAL A 116 20.38 -6.03 -13.00
C VAL A 116 19.98 -5.66 -11.58
N PHE A 117 19.84 -6.64 -10.68
CA PHE A 117 19.60 -6.42 -9.26
C PHE A 117 20.73 -5.63 -8.59
N ALA A 118 21.99 -6.06 -8.75
CA ALA A 118 23.15 -5.37 -8.17
C ALA A 118 23.29 -3.93 -8.70
N ALA A 119 23.10 -3.73 -10.00
CA ALA A 119 23.12 -2.41 -10.63
C ALA A 119 21.99 -1.52 -10.11
N GLY A 120 20.76 -2.03 -10.08
CA GLY A 120 19.59 -1.31 -9.54
C GLY A 120 19.79 -0.90 -8.09
N TYR A 121 20.34 -1.80 -7.26
CA TYR A 121 20.65 -1.53 -5.86
C TYR A 121 21.66 -0.38 -5.71
N VAL A 122 22.77 -0.46 -6.45
CA VAL A 122 23.83 0.56 -6.40
C VAL A 122 23.32 1.91 -6.89
N VAL A 123 22.57 1.94 -8.00
CA VAL A 123 22.01 3.20 -8.55
C VAL A 123 20.98 3.80 -7.59
N ALA A 124 20.08 3.00 -7.04
CA ALA A 124 19.08 3.47 -6.07
C ALA A 124 19.72 4.06 -4.81
N ARG A 125 20.77 3.40 -4.29
CA ARG A 125 21.51 3.86 -3.10
C ARG A 125 22.36 5.09 -3.41
N ALA A 126 23.08 5.09 -4.53
CA ALA A 126 23.89 6.22 -4.97
C ALA A 126 23.01 7.46 -5.21
N GLY A 127 21.86 7.32 -5.85
CA GLY A 127 20.91 8.41 -6.08
C GLY A 127 20.44 9.09 -4.79
N ALA A 128 20.03 8.30 -3.79
CA ALA A 128 19.66 8.83 -2.48
C ALA A 128 20.83 9.56 -1.80
N LEU A 129 22.05 9.02 -1.88
CA LEU A 129 23.25 9.65 -1.34
C LEU A 129 23.62 10.94 -2.07
N ILE A 130 23.50 10.99 -3.40
CA ILE A 130 23.75 12.21 -4.19
C ILE A 130 22.83 13.33 -3.74
N LEU A 131 21.53 13.05 -3.63
CA LEU A 131 20.54 14.04 -3.17
C LEU A 131 20.79 14.50 -1.74
N LEU A 132 21.13 13.57 -0.84
CA LEU A 132 21.48 13.88 0.55
C LEU A 132 22.72 14.79 0.66
N ASN A 133 23.75 14.53 -0.15
CA ASN A 133 24.95 15.36 -0.19
C ASN A 133 24.68 16.71 -0.84
N ALA A 134 23.88 16.77 -1.91
CA ALA A 134 23.53 18.03 -2.56
C ALA A 134 22.73 18.97 -1.62
N ALA A 135 21.96 18.41 -0.69
CA ALA A 135 21.21 19.18 0.30
C ALA A 135 22.04 19.73 1.46
N HIS A 136 23.16 19.08 1.78
CA HIS A 136 24.12 19.57 2.76
C HIS A 136 25.19 20.36 2.01
N GLU A 137 25.12 21.70 2.03
CA GLU A 137 26.09 22.59 1.36
C GLU A 137 27.53 22.01 1.36
N MET A 138 28.25 22.18 0.25
CA MET A 138 29.66 21.79 0.00
C MET A 138 30.68 22.22 1.08
N ARG A 139 30.25 22.89 2.16
CA ARG A 139 31.03 23.14 3.38
C ARG A 139 31.38 21.87 4.16
N SER A 140 30.78 20.72 3.86
CA SER A 140 31.25 19.44 4.41
C SER A 140 32.51 18.96 3.68
N GLY A 141 33.65 18.94 4.37
CA GLY A 141 34.92 18.49 3.78
C GLY A 141 34.85 17.07 3.21
N TRP A 142 35.64 16.81 2.17
CA TRP A 142 35.82 15.53 1.44
C TRP A 142 35.80 14.27 2.32
N ARG A 143 36.37 14.34 3.53
CA ARG A 143 36.38 13.24 4.51
C ARG A 143 34.98 12.78 4.94
N ARG A 144 33.98 13.69 5.02
CA ARG A 144 32.58 13.32 5.35
C ARG A 144 31.91 12.62 4.17
N MET A 145 32.17 13.10 2.96
CA MET A 145 31.65 12.48 1.73
C MET A 145 32.20 11.05 1.61
N LEU A 146 33.52 10.87 1.68
CA LEU A 146 34.15 9.54 1.69
C LEU A 146 33.56 8.62 2.77
N ARG A 147 33.34 9.13 3.98
CA ARG A 147 32.70 8.33 5.05
C ARG A 147 31.29 7.90 4.66
N THR A 148 30.44 8.81 4.16
CA THR A 148 29.05 8.49 3.83
C THR A 148 28.94 7.48 2.67
N TRP A 149 29.84 7.58 1.69
CA TRP A 149 29.86 6.71 0.51
C TRP A 149 30.58 5.38 0.72
N SER A 150 31.55 5.31 1.64
CA SER A 150 32.39 4.11 1.84
C SER A 150 31.64 2.78 1.97
N PRO A 151 30.49 2.67 2.68
CA PRO A 151 29.81 1.38 2.75
C PRO A 151 29.29 0.93 1.38
N LEU A 152 28.77 1.85 0.56
CA LEU A 152 28.28 1.54 -0.78
C LEU A 152 29.43 1.22 -1.74
N LEU A 153 30.56 1.93 -1.63
CA LEU A 153 31.74 1.71 -2.48
C LEU A 153 32.38 0.34 -2.27
N VAL A 154 32.19 -0.27 -1.10
CA VAL A 154 32.69 -1.63 -0.83
C VAL A 154 31.58 -2.68 -1.05
N ALA A 155 30.36 -2.42 -0.60
CA ALA A 155 29.24 -3.35 -0.76
C ALA A 155 28.82 -3.53 -2.23
N GLY A 156 28.85 -2.47 -3.04
CA GLY A 156 28.49 -2.53 -4.47
C GLY A 156 29.33 -3.56 -5.24
N PRO A 157 30.67 -3.48 -5.23
CA PRO A 157 31.53 -4.48 -5.84
C PRO A 157 31.31 -5.90 -5.29
N LEU A 158 31.04 -6.05 -3.99
CA LEU A 158 30.73 -7.36 -3.41
C LEU A 158 29.41 -7.95 -3.96
N LEU A 159 28.39 -7.12 -4.20
CA LEU A 159 27.14 -7.55 -4.82
C LEU A 159 27.35 -7.94 -6.30
N PHE A 160 28.16 -7.19 -7.04
CA PHE A 160 28.55 -7.60 -8.41
C PHE A 160 29.38 -8.89 -8.42
N ALA A 161 30.29 -9.07 -7.46
CA ALA A 161 31.05 -10.31 -7.29
C ALA A 161 30.12 -11.49 -6.93
N ALA A 162 29.09 -11.26 -6.11
CA ALA A 162 28.07 -12.25 -5.78
C ALA A 162 27.21 -12.65 -7.00
N ALA A 163 27.09 -11.76 -7.99
CA ALA A 163 26.46 -12.09 -9.27
C ALA A 163 27.39 -12.87 -10.20
N LEU A 164 28.65 -12.43 -10.34
CA LEU A 164 29.58 -12.91 -11.38
C LEU A 164 30.40 -14.15 -11.01
N LEU A 165 30.80 -14.31 -9.75
CA LEU A 165 31.70 -15.40 -9.34
C LEU A 165 31.01 -16.77 -9.20
N PRO A 166 29.80 -16.90 -8.61
CA PRO A 166 29.17 -18.20 -8.40
C PRO A 166 29.01 -19.07 -9.66
N PRO A 167 28.62 -18.52 -10.83
CA PRO A 167 28.52 -19.32 -12.06
C PRO A 167 29.86 -19.87 -12.57
N LEU A 168 30.99 -19.29 -12.15
CA LEU A 168 32.34 -19.70 -12.56
C LEU A 168 32.91 -20.82 -11.67
N LEU A 169 32.25 -21.16 -10.56
CA LEU A 169 32.75 -22.12 -9.59
C LEU A 169 32.41 -23.56 -9.98
N PRO A 170 33.26 -24.55 -9.63
CA PRO A 170 33.12 -25.92 -10.13
C PRO A 170 31.86 -26.66 -9.68
N THR A 171 31.26 -26.25 -8.55
CA THR A 171 30.08 -26.89 -7.99
C THR A 171 28.99 -25.87 -7.64
N PRO A 172 27.71 -26.16 -7.89
CA PRO A 172 26.60 -25.25 -7.55
C PRO A 172 26.54 -24.89 -6.07
N VAL A 173 26.82 -25.85 -5.19
CA VAL A 173 26.80 -25.65 -3.72
C VAL A 173 27.87 -24.65 -3.27
N LEU A 174 29.08 -24.77 -3.81
CA LEU A 174 30.15 -23.80 -3.53
C LEU A 174 29.78 -22.42 -4.09
N GLY A 175 29.20 -22.37 -5.28
CA GLY A 175 28.66 -21.15 -5.89
C GLY A 175 27.67 -20.43 -4.97
N GLU A 176 26.65 -21.15 -4.49
CA GLU A 176 25.63 -20.62 -3.59
C GLU A 176 26.22 -20.16 -2.24
N THR A 177 27.14 -20.95 -1.67
CA THR A 177 27.82 -20.60 -0.41
C THR A 177 28.64 -19.32 -0.56
N VAL A 178 29.41 -19.19 -1.64
CA VAL A 178 30.20 -17.99 -1.93
C VAL A 178 29.28 -16.79 -2.15
N ARG A 179 28.17 -16.97 -2.87
CA ARG A 179 27.17 -15.93 -3.08
C ARG A 179 26.63 -15.40 -1.76
N PHE A 180 26.18 -16.29 -0.88
CA PHE A 180 25.69 -15.90 0.45
C PHE A 180 26.77 -15.22 1.28
N GLY A 181 27.99 -15.76 1.30
CA GLY A 181 29.11 -15.17 2.02
C GLY A 181 29.39 -13.74 1.58
N LEU A 182 29.38 -13.47 0.26
CA LEU A 182 29.61 -12.14 -0.30
C LEU A 182 28.47 -11.17 0.03
N ILE A 183 27.21 -11.60 -0.05
CA ILE A 183 26.05 -10.75 0.28
C ILE A 183 26.00 -10.46 1.78
N ILE A 184 26.26 -11.46 2.63
CA ILE A 184 26.35 -11.28 4.08
C ILE A 184 27.49 -10.30 4.41
N LEU A 185 28.66 -10.44 3.78
CA LEU A 185 29.76 -9.49 3.97
C LEU A 185 29.39 -8.07 3.52
N ALA A 186 28.71 -7.92 2.39
CA ALA A 186 28.22 -6.63 1.92
C ALA A 186 27.25 -5.99 2.93
N LEU A 187 26.29 -6.77 3.46
CA LEU A 187 25.36 -6.34 4.49
C LEU A 187 26.08 -5.97 5.80
N LEU A 188 27.02 -6.78 6.26
CA LEU A 188 27.83 -6.47 7.44
C LEU A 188 28.52 -5.13 7.29
N ILE A 189 29.11 -4.84 6.13
CA ILE A 189 29.75 -3.55 5.84
C ILE A 189 28.73 -2.40 5.83
N GLU A 190 27.56 -2.60 5.21
CA GLU A 190 26.52 -1.57 5.12
C GLU A 190 25.87 -1.22 6.46
N TYR A 191 25.76 -2.18 7.38
CA TYR A 191 25.17 -1.99 8.71
C TYR A 191 26.21 -1.59 9.75
N ALA A 192 27.44 -2.14 9.71
CA ALA A 192 28.52 -1.81 10.62
C ALA A 192 29.08 -0.40 10.38
N GLY A 193 29.18 0.02 9.11
CA GLY A 193 29.69 1.35 8.74
C GLY A 193 28.99 2.49 9.49
N PRO A 194 27.65 2.60 9.46
CA PRO A 194 26.91 3.59 10.24
C PRO A 194 26.86 3.33 11.75
N ALA A 195 27.00 2.08 12.21
CA ALA A 195 26.93 1.71 13.63
C ALA A 195 28.17 2.18 14.39
N MET A 196 29.37 1.94 13.83
CA MET A 196 30.66 2.21 14.46
C MET A 196 31.05 3.70 14.41
N ARG A 197 30.31 4.54 13.67
CA ARG A 197 30.66 5.95 13.44
C ARG A 197 29.81 6.88 14.30
N ARG A 198 30.44 7.92 14.87
CA ARG A 198 29.73 8.97 15.61
C ARG A 198 28.73 9.67 14.68
N VAL A 199 27.43 9.54 14.98
CA VAL A 199 26.32 10.18 14.26
C VAL A 199 26.33 11.69 14.53
N GLU A 200 27.31 12.40 13.95
CA GLU A 200 27.50 13.84 14.19
C GLU A 200 26.90 14.71 13.07
N SER A 201 26.46 14.13 11.94
CA SER A 201 26.20 14.91 10.73
C SER A 201 24.77 14.92 10.16
N LEU A 202 23.88 14.00 10.52
CA LEU A 202 22.49 13.97 10.01
C LEU A 202 21.53 14.40 11.13
N ARG A 203 21.01 15.62 11.04
CA ARG A 203 20.07 16.18 12.02
C ARG A 203 18.63 15.89 11.58
N ILE A 204 17.93 15.11 12.39
CA ILE A 204 16.48 14.90 12.23
C ILE A 204 15.77 16.14 12.77
N ARG A 205 14.99 16.78 11.90
CA ARG A 205 14.31 18.05 12.21
C ARG A 205 13.03 17.83 13.03
N SER A 206 12.27 16.79 12.71
CA SER A 206 10.99 16.45 13.37
C SER A 206 11.00 15.03 13.92
N GLY A 207 10.67 14.86 15.21
CA GLY A 207 10.46 13.55 15.83
C GLY A 207 9.18 12.88 15.33
N GLY A 208 8.08 13.65 15.23
CA GLY A 208 6.79 13.16 14.76
C GLY A 208 6.82 12.66 13.32
N TYR A 209 7.46 13.40 12.40
CA TYR A 209 7.68 12.93 11.02
C TYR A 209 8.39 11.57 10.98
N TRP A 210 9.44 11.43 11.80
CA TRP A 210 10.26 10.22 11.81
C TRP A 210 9.47 9.03 12.35
N ALA A 211 8.72 9.22 13.43
CA ALA A 211 7.81 8.22 13.99
C ALA A 211 6.69 7.86 13.00
N GLU A 212 6.07 8.87 12.36
CA GLU A 212 5.04 8.70 11.34
C GLU A 212 5.53 7.86 10.17
N ARG A 213 6.69 8.21 9.59
CA ARG A 213 7.28 7.49 8.45
C ARG A 213 7.55 6.02 8.75
N HIS A 214 8.03 5.71 9.96
CA HIS A 214 8.27 4.32 10.38
C HIS A 214 6.98 3.60 10.78
N GLY A 215 5.97 4.33 11.26
CA GLY A 215 4.62 3.76 11.40
C GLY A 215 4.05 3.34 10.04
N LEU A 216 4.22 4.17 9.00
CA LEU A 216 3.70 3.84 7.67
C LEU A 216 4.33 2.58 7.07
N ILE A 217 5.64 2.36 7.26
CA ILE A 217 6.26 1.10 6.78
C ILE A 217 5.79 -0.13 7.57
N ILE A 218 5.41 0.03 8.85
CA ILE A 218 4.74 -1.03 9.62
C ILE A 218 3.35 -1.31 9.03
N ILE A 219 2.58 -0.28 8.64
CA ILE A 219 1.31 -0.47 7.91
C ILE A 219 1.54 -1.22 6.59
N VAL A 220 2.58 -0.86 5.83
CA VAL A 220 2.95 -1.58 4.60
C VAL A 220 3.26 -3.06 4.88
N GLY A 221 4.01 -3.37 5.94
CA GLY A 221 4.32 -4.76 6.31
C GLY A 221 3.09 -5.56 6.78
N VAL A 222 2.15 -4.90 7.48
CA VAL A 222 0.84 -5.49 7.79
C VAL A 222 0.03 -5.68 6.50
N GLY A 223 0.16 -4.77 5.53
CA GLY A 223 -0.46 -4.86 4.20
C GLY A 223 -0.03 -6.06 3.42
N GLU A 224 1.27 -6.28 3.38
CA GLU A 224 1.86 -7.48 2.82
C GLU A 224 1.25 -8.74 3.45
N THR A 225 1.14 -8.77 4.76
CA THR A 225 0.53 -9.91 5.48
C THR A 225 -0.91 -10.15 5.03
N ILE A 226 -1.72 -9.10 4.85
CA ILE A 226 -3.11 -9.21 4.38
C ILE A 226 -3.18 -9.67 2.92
N ILE A 227 -2.35 -9.11 2.03
CA ILE A 227 -2.32 -9.50 0.61
C ILE A 227 -1.87 -10.95 0.48
N SER A 228 -0.87 -11.38 1.25
CA SER A 228 -0.35 -12.74 1.29
C SER A 228 -1.38 -13.76 1.80
N ILE A 229 -2.16 -13.42 2.85
CA ILE A 229 -3.32 -14.23 3.29
C ILE A 229 -4.32 -14.43 2.14
N GLY A 230 -4.63 -13.36 1.42
CA GLY A 230 -5.58 -13.39 0.32
C GLY A 230 -5.06 -14.12 -0.94
N GLY A 231 -3.77 -13.96 -1.24
CA GLY A 231 -3.08 -14.58 -2.36
C GLY A 231 -2.81 -16.07 -2.17
N SER A 232 -2.93 -16.60 -0.96
CA SER A 232 -2.69 -18.02 -0.64
C SER A 232 -3.60 -18.99 -1.41
N GLN A 233 -4.74 -18.51 -1.91
CA GLN A 233 -5.70 -19.30 -2.69
C GLN A 233 -5.39 -19.28 -4.19
N GLY A 234 -4.29 -18.65 -4.61
CA GLY A 234 -3.97 -18.41 -6.00
C GLY A 234 -4.80 -17.27 -6.61
N THR A 235 -4.20 -16.52 -7.51
CA THR A 235 -4.84 -15.39 -8.20
C THR A 235 -5.49 -15.80 -9.52
N ALA A 236 -5.07 -16.91 -10.13
CA ALA A 236 -5.46 -17.28 -11.50
C ALA A 236 -6.59 -18.33 -11.61
N PHE A 237 -6.81 -19.17 -10.59
CA PHE A 237 -7.81 -20.25 -10.64
C PHE A 237 -8.79 -20.16 -9.47
N ALA A 238 -10.08 -20.39 -9.75
CA ALA A 238 -11.13 -20.46 -8.75
C ALA A 238 -10.95 -21.70 -7.87
N GLN A 239 -10.20 -21.56 -6.77
CA GLN A 239 -10.03 -22.64 -5.80
C GLN A 239 -11.27 -22.81 -4.90
N PRO A 240 -11.58 -24.04 -4.43
CA PRO A 240 -12.74 -24.28 -3.58
C PRO A 240 -12.70 -23.42 -2.29
N ILE A 241 -13.70 -22.57 -2.09
CA ILE A 241 -13.81 -21.80 -0.85
C ILE A 241 -14.39 -22.72 0.22
N THR A 242 -13.64 -22.95 1.31
CA THR A 242 -14.10 -23.79 2.43
C THR A 242 -14.16 -23.00 3.73
N TRP A 243 -14.91 -23.51 4.72
CA TRP A 243 -14.90 -22.92 6.06
C TRP A 243 -13.51 -22.88 6.70
N ARG A 244 -12.65 -23.86 6.39
CA ARG A 244 -11.26 -23.89 6.87
C ARG A 244 -10.46 -22.70 6.34
N VAL A 245 -10.60 -22.39 5.06
CA VAL A 245 -9.97 -21.22 4.43
C VAL A 245 -10.49 -19.93 5.05
N ILE A 246 -11.81 -19.78 5.18
CA ILE A 246 -12.43 -18.57 5.76
C ILE A 246 -11.97 -18.34 7.20
N ILE A 247 -12.03 -19.38 8.05
CA ILE A 247 -11.59 -19.30 9.45
C ILE A 247 -10.08 -19.03 9.53
N GLY A 248 -9.28 -19.70 8.69
CA GLY A 248 -7.84 -19.48 8.61
C GLY A 248 -7.47 -18.05 8.26
N MET A 249 -8.11 -17.47 7.23
CA MET A 249 -7.90 -16.08 6.84
C MET A 249 -8.33 -15.11 7.94
N ALA A 250 -9.46 -15.37 8.60
CA ALA A 250 -9.90 -14.58 9.75
C ALA A 250 -8.87 -14.66 10.90
N CYS A 251 -8.30 -15.83 11.19
CA CYS A 251 -7.22 -15.98 12.17
C CYS A 251 -5.98 -15.18 11.79
N GLY A 252 -5.53 -15.27 10.53
CA GLY A 252 -4.39 -14.50 10.02
C GLY A 252 -4.60 -12.99 10.16
N LEU A 253 -5.79 -12.49 9.79
CA LEU A 253 -6.13 -11.08 9.95
C LEU A 253 -6.20 -10.67 11.42
N VAL A 254 -6.71 -11.52 12.32
CA VAL A 254 -6.72 -11.26 13.76
C VAL A 254 -5.29 -11.17 14.30
N ILE A 255 -4.38 -12.07 13.91
CA ILE A 255 -2.96 -11.97 14.29
C ILE A 255 -2.38 -10.63 13.82
N ALA A 256 -2.57 -10.28 12.55
CA ALA A 256 -2.10 -9.02 11.98
C ALA A 256 -2.68 -7.80 12.73
N ALA A 257 -3.97 -7.81 13.07
CA ALA A 257 -4.65 -6.76 13.82
C ALA A 257 -4.13 -6.63 15.27
N LEU A 258 -3.81 -7.74 15.94
CA LEU A 258 -3.28 -7.72 17.31
C LEU A 258 -1.83 -7.22 17.35
N LEU A 259 -0.99 -7.60 16.37
CA LEU A 259 0.38 -7.06 16.25
C LEU A 259 0.37 -5.58 15.87
N TRP A 260 -0.52 -5.20 14.96
CA TRP A 260 -0.78 -3.80 14.62
C TRP A 260 -1.19 -2.99 15.86
N TRP A 261 -2.13 -3.53 16.65
CA TRP A 261 -2.59 -2.90 17.88
C TRP A 261 -1.43 -2.68 18.86
N LEU A 262 -0.60 -3.69 19.06
CA LEU A 262 0.52 -3.63 19.99
C LEU A 262 1.50 -2.49 19.65
N TYR A 263 1.75 -2.23 18.37
CA TYR A 263 2.63 -1.14 17.93
C TYR A 263 1.94 0.24 17.99
N PHE A 264 0.70 0.37 17.51
CA PHE A 264 0.03 1.67 17.36
C PHE A 264 -0.73 2.15 18.60
N ASP A 265 -1.08 1.27 19.54
CA ASP A 265 -1.75 1.66 20.78
C ASP A 265 -0.81 2.48 21.67
N LEU A 266 0.47 2.08 21.77
CA LEU A 266 1.41 2.75 22.65
C LEU A 266 2.81 2.97 22.06
N ALA A 267 3.43 1.94 21.47
CA ALA A 267 4.87 1.98 21.15
C ALA A 267 5.23 3.11 20.19
N ARG A 268 4.42 3.37 19.15
CA ARG A 268 4.60 4.49 18.22
C ARG A 268 4.65 5.84 18.96
N PHE A 269 3.58 6.18 19.67
CA PHE A 269 3.42 7.49 20.32
C PHE A 269 4.42 7.67 21.47
N GLY A 270 4.71 6.59 22.19
CA GLY A 270 5.75 6.58 23.20
C GLY A 270 7.15 6.87 22.63
N ALA A 271 7.47 6.28 21.49
CA ALA A 271 8.74 6.53 20.81
C ALA A 271 8.82 7.92 20.16
N GLU A 272 7.69 8.47 19.72
CA GLU A 272 7.58 9.86 19.27
C GLU A 272 7.88 10.82 20.43
N ALA A 273 7.25 10.65 21.60
CA ALA A 273 7.54 11.42 22.80
C ALA A 273 9.02 11.35 23.21
N ALA A 274 9.66 10.20 23.05
CA ALA A 274 11.09 10.02 23.32
C ALA A 274 11.97 10.80 22.33
N MET A 275 11.58 10.81 21.05
CA MET A 275 12.27 11.58 20.01
C MET A 275 12.14 13.09 20.23
N GLU A 276 10.97 13.57 20.66
CA GLU A 276 10.73 14.97 20.96
C GLU A 276 11.58 15.46 22.13
N ARG A 277 11.71 14.64 23.18
CA ARG A 277 12.58 14.93 24.34
C ARG A 277 14.07 14.91 23.99
N ALA A 278 14.50 14.06 23.05
CA ALA A 278 15.90 14.00 22.65
C ALA A 278 16.27 15.16 21.72
N THR A 279 17.48 15.72 21.84
CA THR A 279 17.98 16.79 20.96
C THR A 279 19.37 16.46 20.38
N GLY A 280 19.73 17.12 19.28
CA GLY A 280 21.05 17.01 18.64
C GLY A 280 21.47 15.57 18.34
N VAL A 281 22.66 15.19 18.80
CA VAL A 281 23.26 13.86 18.58
C VAL A 281 22.45 12.75 19.27
N ALA A 282 21.84 13.03 20.44
CA ALA A 282 21.03 12.04 21.14
C ALA A 282 19.80 11.64 20.32
N ARG A 283 19.12 12.60 19.68
CA ARG A 283 18.00 12.35 18.76
C ARG A 283 18.44 11.51 17.56
N SER A 284 19.57 11.86 16.92
CA SER A 284 20.05 11.11 15.76
C SER A 284 20.51 9.68 16.11
N ARG A 285 21.07 9.47 17.31
CA ARG A 285 21.37 8.11 17.83
C ARG A 285 20.10 7.32 18.09
N LEU A 286 19.10 7.93 18.72
CA LEU A 286 17.81 7.28 18.98
C LEU A 286 17.14 6.87 17.68
N ALA A 287 17.15 7.74 16.67
CA ALA A 287 16.63 7.42 15.35
C ALA A 287 17.37 6.27 14.66
N ARG A 288 18.71 6.27 14.68
CA ARG A 288 19.48 5.16 14.11
C ARG A 288 19.20 3.85 14.85
N ASP A 289 19.34 3.85 16.17
CA ASP A 289 19.28 2.64 16.97
C ASP A 289 17.85 2.06 17.01
N ALA A 290 16.85 2.90 17.31
CA ALA A 290 15.47 2.45 17.47
C ALA A 290 14.76 2.26 16.11
N TYR A 291 14.97 3.17 15.16
CA TYR A 291 14.21 3.20 13.92
C TYR A 291 14.94 2.64 12.70
N THR A 292 16.27 2.69 12.62
CA THR A 292 16.99 2.00 11.53
C THR A 292 17.36 0.56 11.89
N TYR A 293 17.75 0.28 13.13
CA TYR A 293 18.16 -1.09 13.52
C TYR A 293 17.03 -1.90 14.16
N LEU A 294 16.38 -1.41 15.22
CA LEU A 294 15.38 -2.21 15.95
C LEU A 294 14.03 -2.34 15.24
N HIS A 295 13.70 -1.46 14.29
CA HIS A 295 12.54 -1.65 13.41
C HIS A 295 12.77 -2.72 12.34
N PHE A 296 14.01 -3.05 11.98
CA PHE A 296 14.25 -4.09 10.99
C PHE A 296 13.71 -5.46 11.45
N PRO A 297 13.96 -5.94 12.70
CA PRO A 297 13.30 -7.13 13.23
C PRO A 297 11.77 -7.05 13.23
N LEU A 298 11.16 -5.87 13.44
CA LEU A 298 9.70 -5.71 13.35
C LEU A 298 9.22 -6.04 11.92
N ILE A 299 9.83 -5.41 10.91
CA ILE A 299 9.45 -5.64 9.51
C ILE A 299 9.78 -7.07 9.09
N ALA A 300 10.99 -7.57 9.35
CA ALA A 300 11.38 -8.94 9.05
C ALA A 300 10.44 -9.97 9.72
N GLY A 301 10.00 -9.71 10.96
CA GLY A 301 9.02 -10.54 11.66
C GLY A 301 7.66 -10.57 10.98
N LEU A 302 7.15 -9.41 10.53
CA LEU A 302 5.91 -9.34 9.73
C LEU A 302 6.04 -10.08 8.39
N MET A 303 7.21 -10.02 7.75
CA MET A 303 7.45 -10.72 6.47
C MET A 303 7.48 -12.24 6.64
N LEU A 304 8.17 -12.73 7.68
CA LEU A 304 8.16 -14.15 8.04
C LEU A 304 6.75 -14.64 8.43
N LEU A 305 5.99 -13.80 9.15
CA LEU A 305 4.59 -14.07 9.46
C LEU A 305 3.74 -14.16 8.17
N ALA A 306 3.87 -13.21 7.24
CA ALA A 306 3.15 -13.21 5.97
C ALA A 306 3.41 -14.52 5.19
N PHE A 307 4.69 -14.86 5.03
CA PHE A 307 5.10 -16.11 4.38
C PHE A 307 4.58 -17.37 5.09
N GLY A 308 4.71 -17.45 6.42
CA GLY A 308 4.19 -18.57 7.21
C GLY A 308 2.67 -18.71 7.11
N LEU A 309 1.94 -17.60 7.07
CA LEU A 309 0.50 -17.58 6.84
C LEU A 309 0.15 -18.06 5.42
N GLN A 310 0.84 -17.56 4.39
CA GLN A 310 0.62 -17.97 3.01
C GLN A 310 0.74 -19.48 2.84
N HIS A 311 1.83 -20.07 3.35
CA HIS A 311 2.05 -21.49 3.24
C HIS A 311 1.03 -22.31 4.03
N THR A 312 0.72 -21.90 5.27
CA THR A 312 -0.26 -22.58 6.12
C THR A 312 -1.65 -22.60 5.47
N LEU A 313 -2.05 -21.48 4.86
CA LEU A 313 -3.35 -21.32 4.22
C LEU A 313 -3.44 -22.00 2.85
N ALA A 314 -2.36 -21.97 2.04
CA ALA A 314 -2.27 -22.72 0.79
C ALA A 314 -2.43 -24.23 1.04
N GLY A 315 -1.88 -24.71 2.16
CA GLY A 315 -2.03 -26.07 2.63
C GLY A 315 -3.47 -26.51 2.99
N PHE A 316 -4.45 -25.61 3.09
CA PHE A 316 -5.84 -26.01 3.26
C PHE A 316 -6.49 -26.51 1.97
N THR A 317 -5.94 -26.11 0.83
CA THR A 317 -6.50 -26.39 -0.50
C THR A 317 -5.78 -27.55 -1.17
N PHE A 318 -4.46 -27.68 -0.96
CA PHE A 318 -3.63 -28.78 -1.47
C PHE A 318 -3.18 -29.70 -0.32
N PRO A 319 -4.01 -30.66 0.12
CA PRO A 319 -3.71 -31.52 1.27
C PRO A 319 -2.58 -32.57 1.05
N GLY A 320 -1.83 -32.53 -0.05
CA GLY A 320 -0.89 -33.59 -0.43
C GLY A 320 0.60 -33.22 -0.56
N GLU A 321 0.97 -31.94 -0.50
CA GLU A 321 2.39 -31.55 -0.52
C GLU A 321 2.91 -31.34 0.92
N ASP A 322 4.07 -31.95 1.18
CA ASP A 322 4.51 -32.47 2.46
C ASP A 322 4.47 -31.50 3.65
N GLY A 323 4.16 -32.07 4.82
CA GLY A 323 4.24 -31.44 6.13
C GLY A 323 5.66 -31.04 6.51
N SER A 324 6.20 -30.03 5.84
CA SER A 324 7.45 -29.38 6.22
C SER A 324 7.31 -28.88 7.66
N ARG A 325 8.13 -29.42 8.57
CA ARG A 325 8.28 -28.93 9.94
C ARG A 325 8.71 -27.46 9.99
N LEU A 326 9.20 -26.91 8.87
CA LEU A 326 9.59 -25.51 8.78
C LEU A 326 8.38 -24.56 8.71
N GLY A 327 7.21 -25.00 8.24
CA GLY A 327 6.02 -24.14 8.12
C GLY A 327 5.61 -23.47 9.44
N PRO A 328 5.32 -24.26 10.50
CA PRO A 328 5.02 -23.72 11.83
C PRO A 328 6.20 -22.92 12.41
N VAL A 329 7.43 -23.38 12.23
CA VAL A 329 8.63 -22.67 12.72
C VAL A 329 8.73 -21.27 12.11
N VAL A 330 8.50 -21.12 10.80
CA VAL A 330 8.56 -19.81 10.14
C VAL A 330 7.41 -18.90 10.60
N LEU A 331 6.19 -19.43 10.65
CA LEU A 331 5.02 -18.70 11.13
C LEU A 331 5.23 -18.14 12.56
N TYR A 332 5.70 -18.98 13.48
CA TYR A 332 5.89 -18.62 14.87
C TYR A 332 7.13 -17.74 15.05
N SER A 333 8.22 -18.01 14.34
CA SER A 333 9.42 -17.17 14.38
C SER A 333 9.18 -15.77 13.86
N GLY A 334 8.26 -15.57 12.90
CA GLY A 334 7.83 -14.23 12.49
C GLY A 334 7.20 -13.42 13.63
N VAL A 335 6.27 -14.03 14.38
CA VAL A 335 5.67 -13.41 15.57
C VAL A 335 6.70 -13.17 16.66
N LEU A 336 7.57 -14.16 16.93
CA LEU A 336 8.64 -14.03 17.93
C LEU A 336 9.63 -12.92 17.59
N LEU A 337 10.05 -12.81 16.32
CA LEU A 337 10.97 -11.79 15.84
C LEU A 337 10.35 -10.39 15.92
N PHE A 338 9.06 -10.26 15.59
CA PHE A 338 8.31 -9.03 15.79
C PHE A 338 8.26 -8.63 17.28
N LEU A 339 7.87 -9.55 18.17
CA LEU A 339 7.80 -9.25 19.60
C LEU A 339 9.18 -8.93 20.19
N ALA A 340 10.24 -9.64 19.78
CA ALA A 340 11.61 -9.35 20.20
C ALA A 340 12.07 -7.95 19.72
N GLY A 341 11.77 -7.61 18.46
CA GLY A 341 12.00 -6.28 17.91
C GLY A 341 11.26 -5.21 18.71
N LEU A 342 10.02 -5.47 19.10
CA LEU A 342 9.21 -4.54 19.86
C LEU A 342 9.73 -4.35 21.28
N ILE A 343 10.08 -5.43 21.98
CA ILE A 343 10.71 -5.36 23.32
C ILE A 343 12.00 -4.56 23.26
N GLY A 344 12.84 -4.79 22.25
CA GLY A 344 14.06 -4.01 22.03
C GLY A 344 13.76 -2.54 21.75
N PHE A 345 12.76 -2.27 20.92
CA PHE A 345 12.32 -0.93 20.55
C PHE A 345 11.79 -0.14 21.76
N GLU A 346 10.92 -0.74 22.57
CA GLU A 346 10.42 -0.17 23.83
C GLU A 346 11.55 0.06 24.82
N ARG A 347 12.47 -0.90 24.97
CA ARG A 347 13.63 -0.73 25.85
C ARG A 347 14.49 0.45 25.42
N ARG A 348 14.71 0.63 24.12
CA ARG A 348 15.58 1.69 23.60
C ARG A 348 14.96 3.07 23.65
N THR A 349 13.65 3.18 23.44
CA THR A 349 12.91 4.44 23.32
C THR A 349 12.29 4.88 24.65
N LEU A 350 11.61 3.96 25.32
CA LEU A 350 10.86 4.21 26.55
C LEU A 350 11.66 3.84 27.81
N GLY A 351 12.76 3.09 27.68
CA GLY A 351 13.52 2.62 28.83
C GLY A 351 12.80 1.52 29.62
N ILE A 352 11.75 0.91 29.04
CA ILE A 352 10.94 -0.11 29.69
C ILE A 352 11.10 -1.46 29.01
N LEU A 353 10.94 -2.53 29.79
CA LEU A 353 10.67 -3.86 29.27
C LEU A 353 9.16 -4.10 29.34
N GLY A 354 8.50 -4.13 28.18
CA GLY A 354 7.07 -4.40 28.06
C GLY A 354 6.73 -5.80 28.58
N ARG A 355 6.07 -5.87 29.75
CA ARG A 355 5.68 -7.15 30.35
C ARG A 355 4.68 -7.92 29.49
N SER A 356 3.79 -7.20 28.80
CA SER A 356 2.84 -7.78 27.86
C SER A 356 3.56 -8.40 26.64
N PRO A 357 4.37 -7.67 25.84
CA PRO A 357 5.17 -8.28 24.77
C PRO A 357 6.03 -9.48 25.21
N ILE A 358 6.61 -9.45 26.41
CA ILE A 358 7.38 -10.58 26.96
C ILE A 358 6.48 -11.79 27.22
N LEU A 359 5.29 -11.59 27.79
CA LEU A 359 4.31 -12.66 27.98
C LEU A 359 3.92 -13.27 26.63
N GLY A 360 3.61 -12.45 25.62
CA GLY A 360 3.30 -12.95 24.28
C GLY A 360 4.46 -13.73 23.67
N PHE A 361 5.69 -13.25 23.81
CA PHE A 361 6.89 -13.94 23.34
C PHE A 361 7.03 -15.31 24.01
N ALA A 362 6.88 -15.38 25.33
CA ALA A 362 6.93 -16.63 26.07
C ALA A 362 5.81 -17.60 25.66
N LEU A 363 4.57 -17.13 25.53
CA LEU A 363 3.43 -17.95 25.14
C LEU A 363 3.57 -18.51 23.72
N VAL A 364 4.01 -17.69 22.76
CA VAL A 364 4.23 -18.14 21.37
C VAL A 364 5.40 -19.14 21.31
N LEU A 365 6.48 -18.89 22.06
CA LEU A 365 7.63 -19.80 22.12
C LEU A 365 7.24 -21.16 22.70
N LEU A 366 6.45 -21.17 23.77
CA LEU A 366 5.93 -22.40 24.40
C LEU A 366 4.92 -23.14 23.51
N ALA A 367 4.21 -22.41 22.66
CA ALA A 367 3.24 -22.99 21.72
C ALA A 367 3.90 -23.66 20.51
N LEU A 368 5.12 -23.28 20.13
CA LEU A 368 5.86 -23.81 18.99
C LEU A 368 6.01 -25.36 19.00
N PRO A 369 6.47 -26.02 20.08
CA PRO A 369 6.57 -27.49 20.11
C PRO A 369 5.22 -28.22 20.04
N VAL A 370 4.12 -27.54 20.36
CA VAL A 370 2.76 -28.08 20.23
C VAL A 370 2.25 -27.92 18.80
N ALA A 371 2.63 -26.84 18.11
CA ALA A 371 2.20 -26.51 16.75
C ALA A 371 2.52 -27.65 15.76
N ASP A 372 3.70 -28.25 15.87
CA ASP A 372 4.14 -29.35 15.01
C ASP A 372 3.30 -30.64 15.17
N ARG A 373 2.52 -30.75 16.25
CA ARG A 373 1.72 -31.94 16.57
C ARG A 373 0.23 -31.76 16.31
N VAL A 374 -0.21 -30.57 15.91
CA VAL A 374 -1.62 -30.25 15.72
C VAL A 374 -1.91 -29.87 14.26
N PRO A 375 -3.17 -30.00 13.79
CA PRO A 375 -3.54 -29.61 12.44
C PRO A 375 -3.27 -28.12 12.17
N ARG A 376 -3.00 -27.76 10.90
CA ARG A 376 -2.71 -26.37 10.44
C ARG A 376 -3.69 -25.32 11.00
N LEU A 377 -4.99 -25.62 11.07
CA LEU A 377 -5.98 -24.69 11.65
C LEU A 377 -5.78 -24.48 13.16
N ALA A 378 -5.45 -25.55 13.89
CA ALA A 378 -5.15 -25.46 15.32
C ALA A 378 -3.84 -24.71 15.58
N GLN A 379 -2.86 -24.77 14.66
CA GLN A 379 -1.63 -23.95 14.73
C GLN A 379 -1.99 -22.45 14.69
N LEU A 380 -2.82 -22.02 13.73
CA LEU A 380 -3.27 -20.62 13.64
C LEU A 380 -4.04 -20.20 14.89
N LEU A 381 -4.96 -21.03 15.37
CA LEU A 381 -5.73 -20.76 16.60
C LEU A 381 -4.85 -20.65 17.83
N LEU A 382 -3.77 -21.45 17.91
CA LEU A 382 -2.83 -21.41 19.02
C LEU A 382 -2.02 -20.11 19.05
N VAL A 383 -1.57 -19.62 17.88
CA VAL A 383 -0.92 -18.29 17.77
C VAL A 383 -1.91 -17.18 18.12
N VAL A 384 -3.13 -17.23 17.60
CA VAL A 384 -4.20 -16.26 17.94
C VAL A 384 -4.42 -16.25 19.45
N ALA A 385 -4.57 -17.42 20.08
CA ALA A 385 -4.80 -17.53 21.52
C ALA A 385 -3.63 -16.96 22.33
N ALA A 386 -2.37 -17.24 21.94
CA ALA A 386 -1.19 -16.72 22.62
C ALA A 386 -1.09 -15.18 22.54
N VAL A 387 -1.26 -14.60 21.34
CA VAL A 387 -1.19 -13.15 21.13
C VAL A 387 -2.42 -12.45 21.73
N ALA A 388 -3.60 -13.04 21.66
CA ALA A 388 -4.81 -12.50 22.29
C ALA A 388 -4.72 -12.54 23.82
N ALA A 389 -4.21 -13.62 24.40
CA ALA A 389 -3.99 -13.73 25.85
C ALA A 389 -3.02 -12.65 26.34
N MET A 390 -1.96 -12.36 25.58
CA MET A 390 -1.06 -11.23 25.84
C MET A 390 -1.83 -9.89 25.88
N VAL A 391 -2.62 -9.61 24.85
CA VAL A 391 -3.37 -8.33 24.74
C VAL A 391 -4.43 -8.21 25.84
N VAL A 392 -5.12 -9.30 26.17
CA VAL A 392 -6.08 -9.37 27.28
C VAL A 392 -5.36 -9.13 28.62
N ALA A 393 -4.20 -9.75 28.84
CA ALA A 393 -3.40 -9.54 30.05
C ALA A 393 -2.93 -8.09 30.18
N ASP A 394 -2.56 -7.44 29.06
CA ASP A 394 -2.20 -6.02 29.04
C ASP A 394 -3.34 -5.12 29.54
N ARG A 395 -4.57 -5.41 29.11
CA ARG A 395 -5.78 -4.64 29.46
C ARG A 395 -6.37 -5.00 30.82
N THR A 396 -6.07 -6.17 31.37
CA THR A 396 -6.66 -6.66 32.62
C THR A 396 -5.65 -6.68 33.76
N VAL A 397 -4.60 -7.50 33.64
CA VAL A 397 -3.57 -7.72 34.66
C VAL A 397 -2.62 -6.51 34.75
N PHE A 398 -2.21 -5.95 33.61
CA PHE A 398 -1.28 -4.81 33.57
C PHE A 398 -1.96 -3.44 33.41
N ARG A 399 -3.28 -3.37 33.67
CA ARG A 399 -4.12 -2.18 33.42
C ARG A 399 -3.60 -0.88 34.01
N ALA A 400 -3.02 -0.92 35.21
CA ALA A 400 -2.56 0.28 35.92
C ALA A 400 -1.38 0.93 35.18
N ARG A 401 -0.39 0.10 34.81
CA ARG A 401 0.78 0.53 34.04
C ARG A 401 0.39 0.94 32.62
N HIS A 402 -0.51 0.18 31.99
CA HIS A 402 -1.03 0.50 30.67
C HIS A 402 -1.71 1.88 30.66
N GLY A 403 -2.56 2.17 31.66
CA GLY A 403 -3.22 3.47 31.79
C GLY A 403 -2.29 4.64 32.16
N GLU A 404 -1.16 4.39 32.82
CA GLU A 404 -0.13 5.40 33.05
C GLU A 404 0.62 5.75 31.77
N LEU A 405 0.99 4.75 30.98
CA LEU A 405 1.68 4.94 29.70
C LEU A 405 0.78 5.62 28.66
N HIS A 406 -0.51 5.27 28.61
CA HIS A 406 -1.49 5.96 27.76
C HIS A 406 -1.63 7.44 28.10
N ARG A 407 -1.65 7.81 29.39
CA ARG A 407 -1.68 9.24 29.79
C ARG A 407 -0.53 10.07 29.22
N ILE A 408 0.62 9.46 28.94
CA ILE A 408 1.78 10.11 28.32
C ILE A 408 1.63 10.16 26.80
N ALA A 409 1.02 9.15 26.18
CA ALA A 409 0.86 9.01 24.74
C ALA A 409 -0.37 9.74 24.17
N ASP A 410 -1.46 9.81 24.94
CA ASP A 410 -2.75 10.39 24.55
C ASP A 410 -2.65 11.83 24.03
N PRO A 411 -1.84 12.74 24.61
CA PRO A 411 -1.70 14.09 24.08
C PRO A 411 -1.14 14.12 22.66
N LEU A 412 -0.23 13.20 22.30
CA LEU A 412 0.35 13.11 20.96
C LEU A 412 -0.64 12.44 19.99
N ALA A 413 -1.33 11.39 20.43
CA ALA A 413 -2.39 10.76 19.66
C ALA A 413 -3.53 11.75 19.36
N ALA A 414 -3.88 12.62 20.30
CA ALA A 414 -4.91 13.66 20.15
C ALA A 414 -4.48 14.83 19.25
N GLN A 415 -3.17 15.12 19.16
CA GLN A 415 -2.61 16.15 18.26
C GLN A 415 -2.54 15.69 16.79
N THR A 416 -2.90 14.44 16.49
CA THR A 416 -2.85 13.93 15.11
C THR A 416 -4.11 14.37 14.35
N ASP A 417 -4.05 15.55 13.70
CA ASP A 417 -5.17 16.10 12.90
C ASP A 417 -5.45 15.33 11.58
N GLY A 418 -4.58 14.37 11.23
CA GLY A 418 -4.61 13.59 10.00
C GLY A 418 -5.38 12.27 10.07
N VAL A 419 -5.11 11.40 9.10
CA VAL A 419 -5.72 10.07 9.03
C VAL A 419 -5.09 9.15 10.07
N THR A 420 -5.94 8.51 10.86
CA THR A 420 -5.50 7.71 12.00
C THR A 420 -4.96 6.35 11.55
N PRO A 421 -4.03 5.72 12.29
CA PRO A 421 -3.49 4.42 11.92
C PRO A 421 -4.55 3.32 11.73
N LYS A 422 -5.65 3.36 12.49
CA LYS A 422 -6.76 2.40 12.38
C LYS A 422 -7.52 2.53 11.06
N GLU A 423 -7.59 3.75 10.53
CA GLU A 423 -8.19 4.00 9.21
C GLU A 423 -7.30 3.47 8.10
N LEU A 424 -5.98 3.66 8.21
CA LEU A 424 -5.00 3.06 7.30
C LEU A 424 -5.04 1.54 7.33
N PHE A 425 -5.16 0.92 8.51
CA PHE A 425 -5.33 -0.52 8.66
C PHE A 425 -6.59 -1.03 7.96
N PHE A 426 -7.71 -0.30 8.09
CA PHE A 426 -8.94 -0.66 7.39
C PHE A 426 -8.83 -0.47 5.88
N ASP A 427 -8.12 0.55 5.40
CA ASP A 427 -7.93 0.78 3.96
C ASP A 427 -7.05 -0.29 3.31
N LEU A 428 -6.24 -0.98 4.11
CA LEU A 428 -5.31 -2.01 3.68
C LEU A 428 -6.00 -3.22 3.01
N VAL A 429 -7.17 -3.64 3.51
CA VAL A 429 -7.93 -4.74 2.87
C VAL A 429 -8.46 -4.35 1.48
N PHE A 430 -8.59 -3.05 1.19
CA PHE A 430 -8.98 -2.57 -0.13
C PHE A 430 -7.82 -2.59 -1.13
N VAL A 431 -6.57 -2.57 -0.68
CA VAL A 431 -5.40 -2.80 -1.56
C VAL A 431 -5.55 -4.15 -2.24
N PHE A 432 -5.73 -5.21 -1.44
CA PHE A 432 -5.97 -6.55 -1.97
C PHE A 432 -7.27 -6.66 -2.79
N ALA A 433 -8.31 -5.93 -2.40
CA ALA A 433 -9.57 -5.88 -3.16
C ALA A 433 -9.35 -5.35 -4.59
N PHE A 434 -8.57 -4.28 -4.76
CA PHE A 434 -8.25 -3.76 -6.09
C PHE A 434 -7.36 -4.72 -6.90
N VAL A 435 -6.38 -5.39 -6.27
CA VAL A 435 -5.60 -6.48 -6.89
C VAL A 435 -6.52 -7.54 -7.50
N GLN A 436 -7.53 -7.97 -6.75
CA GLN A 436 -8.45 -9.00 -7.25
C GLN A 436 -9.42 -8.50 -8.31
N VAL A 437 -9.84 -7.23 -8.26
CA VAL A 437 -10.64 -6.65 -9.35
C VAL A 437 -9.85 -6.66 -10.67
N THR A 438 -8.60 -6.21 -10.66
CA THR A 438 -7.75 -6.23 -11.85
C THR A 438 -7.49 -7.65 -12.31
N THR A 439 -7.25 -8.58 -11.39
CA THR A 439 -7.05 -10.00 -11.68
C THR A 439 -8.28 -10.63 -12.32
N LEU A 440 -9.48 -10.34 -11.82
CA LEU A 440 -10.75 -10.78 -12.39
C LEU A 440 -10.90 -10.32 -13.84
N MET A 441 -10.62 -9.04 -14.13
CA MET A 441 -10.69 -8.51 -15.49
C MET A 441 -9.56 -9.04 -16.39
N ALA A 442 -8.38 -9.30 -15.82
CA ALA A 442 -7.26 -9.85 -16.56
C ALA A 442 -7.50 -11.33 -16.95
N GLY A 443 -8.25 -12.09 -16.16
CA GLY A 443 -8.63 -13.47 -16.48
C GLY A 443 -9.59 -13.58 -17.68
N ASP A 444 -10.43 -12.58 -17.89
CA ASP A 444 -11.37 -12.50 -19.02
C ASP A 444 -11.35 -11.08 -19.61
N PRO A 445 -10.36 -10.73 -20.46
CA PRO A 445 -10.21 -9.39 -21.03
C PRO A 445 -11.22 -9.13 -22.16
N THR A 446 -12.50 -9.36 -21.87
CA THR A 446 -13.65 -9.09 -22.74
C THR A 446 -14.49 -7.96 -22.14
N THR A 447 -15.42 -7.42 -22.91
CA THR A 447 -16.38 -6.42 -22.41
C THR A 447 -17.19 -6.94 -21.20
N GLY A 448 -17.51 -8.24 -21.18
CA GLY A 448 -18.15 -8.90 -20.06
C GLY A 448 -17.27 -8.93 -18.80
N GLY A 449 -15.99 -9.24 -18.95
CA GLY A 449 -15.03 -9.18 -17.83
C GLY A 449 -14.83 -7.78 -17.28
N LEU A 450 -14.75 -6.76 -18.16
CA LEU A 450 -14.76 -5.36 -17.72
C LEU A 450 -16.02 -5.01 -16.93
N PHE A 451 -17.20 -5.39 -17.41
CA PHE A 451 -18.44 -5.15 -16.68
C PHE A 451 -18.38 -5.76 -15.27
N ARG A 452 -17.93 -7.02 -15.14
CA ARG A 452 -17.81 -7.68 -13.82
C ARG A 452 -16.86 -6.93 -12.90
N GLY A 453 -15.67 -6.55 -13.39
CA GLY A 453 -14.70 -5.77 -12.60
C GLY A 453 -15.23 -4.40 -12.19
N LEU A 454 -15.87 -3.68 -13.12
CA LEU A 454 -16.47 -2.36 -12.87
C LEU A 454 -17.66 -2.45 -11.90
N ALA A 455 -18.47 -3.50 -11.97
CA ALA A 455 -19.57 -3.71 -11.04
C ALA A 455 -19.04 -3.96 -9.62
N VAL A 456 -18.02 -4.81 -9.49
CA VAL A 456 -17.41 -5.12 -8.19
C VAL A 456 -16.68 -3.93 -7.58
N VAL A 457 -15.86 -3.20 -8.34
CA VAL A 457 -15.19 -2.00 -7.81
C VAL A 457 -16.19 -0.93 -7.37
N THR A 458 -17.32 -0.81 -8.07
CA THR A 458 -18.41 0.10 -7.67
C THR A 458 -19.03 -0.32 -6.34
N MET A 459 -19.26 -1.61 -6.12
CA MET A 459 -19.76 -2.12 -4.83
C MET A 459 -18.76 -1.92 -3.69
N LEU A 460 -17.48 -2.22 -3.93
CA LEU A 460 -16.40 -1.97 -2.98
C LEU A 460 -16.36 -0.49 -2.58
N TRP A 461 -16.47 0.41 -3.55
CA TRP A 461 -16.51 1.85 -3.32
C TRP A 461 -17.67 2.27 -2.41
N TRP A 462 -18.86 1.71 -2.59
CA TRP A 462 -20.00 1.97 -1.72
C TRP A 462 -19.79 1.45 -0.30
N GLY A 463 -19.18 0.27 -0.16
CA GLY A 463 -18.74 -0.28 1.11
C GLY A 463 -17.77 0.67 1.82
N TRP A 464 -16.65 0.98 1.16
CA TRP A 464 -15.60 1.86 1.67
C TRP A 464 -16.12 3.25 2.06
N SER A 465 -16.91 3.89 1.19
CA SER A 465 -17.49 5.22 1.43
C SER A 465 -18.38 5.27 2.68
N GLY A 466 -19.01 4.14 3.05
CA GLY A 466 -19.74 4.00 4.30
C GLY A 466 -18.83 4.11 5.52
N TYR A 467 -17.72 3.37 5.52
CA TYR A 467 -16.75 3.36 6.61
C TYR A 467 -15.91 4.64 6.67
N ALA A 468 -15.57 5.24 5.54
CA ALA A 468 -14.93 6.56 5.49
C ALA A 468 -15.76 7.63 6.22
N ARG A 469 -17.08 7.58 6.09
CA ARG A 469 -17.99 8.44 6.86
C ARG A 469 -18.12 8.05 8.33
N LEU A 470 -18.06 6.76 8.64
CA LEU A 470 -18.16 6.25 10.01
C LEU A 470 -16.99 6.76 10.86
N THR A 471 -15.76 6.59 10.37
CA THR A 471 -14.56 6.95 11.13
C THR A 471 -14.41 8.47 11.30
N HIS A 472 -14.87 9.25 10.31
CA HIS A 472 -14.87 10.72 10.37
C HIS A 472 -15.72 11.33 11.49
N ARG A 473 -16.73 10.61 12.00
CA ARG A 473 -17.66 11.16 13.01
C ARG A 473 -17.10 11.15 14.44
N GLY A 474 -15.86 10.71 14.62
CA GLY A 474 -15.18 10.61 15.92
C GLY A 474 -15.42 9.25 16.60
N PRO A 475 -14.54 8.82 17.52
CA PRO A 475 -14.59 7.49 18.09
C PRO A 475 -15.76 7.35 19.08
N PRO A 476 -16.41 6.18 19.14
CA PRO A 476 -16.69 5.59 20.43
C PRO A 476 -15.58 4.62 20.77
N GLU A 477 -15.06 4.79 21.97
CA GLU A 477 -13.87 4.12 22.48
C GLU A 477 -14.08 2.62 22.72
N ARG A 478 -15.33 2.15 22.78
CA ARG A 478 -15.68 0.75 23.04
C ARG A 478 -16.46 0.18 21.85
N GLY A 479 -15.76 -0.50 20.94
CA GLY A 479 -16.38 -1.30 19.87
C GLY A 479 -16.03 -0.89 18.44
N THR A 480 -15.55 0.34 18.18
CA THR A 480 -15.20 0.77 16.81
C THR A 480 -14.13 -0.10 16.18
N LEU A 481 -13.08 -0.47 16.93
CA LEU A 481 -12.06 -1.38 16.42
C LEU A 481 -12.68 -2.74 16.07
N LEU A 482 -13.49 -3.33 16.94
CA LEU A 482 -14.11 -4.62 16.66
C LEU A 482 -14.95 -4.56 15.39
N ILE A 483 -15.74 -3.50 15.21
CA ILE A 483 -16.51 -3.26 13.97
C ILE A 483 -15.57 -3.19 12.76
N LEU A 484 -14.46 -2.45 12.85
CA LEU A 484 -13.48 -2.33 11.76
C LEU A 484 -12.78 -3.65 11.45
N VAL A 485 -12.42 -4.45 12.46
CA VAL A 485 -11.76 -5.75 12.29
C VAL A 485 -12.72 -6.77 11.68
N VAL A 486 -13.96 -6.83 12.17
CA VAL A 486 -14.98 -7.72 11.58
C VAL A 486 -15.33 -7.29 10.16
N ALA A 487 -15.42 -5.98 9.90
CA ALA A 487 -15.61 -5.45 8.56
C ALA A 487 -14.42 -5.78 7.65
N ALA A 488 -13.18 -5.62 8.13
CA ALA A 488 -11.96 -5.97 7.39
C ALA A 488 -11.90 -7.48 7.09
N ALA A 489 -12.26 -8.34 8.04
CA ALA A 489 -12.37 -9.79 7.83
C ALA A 489 -13.40 -10.13 6.76
N SER A 490 -14.55 -9.45 6.80
CA SER A 490 -15.62 -9.63 5.82
C SER A 490 -15.21 -9.12 4.44
N VAL A 491 -14.50 -8.00 4.33
CA VAL A 491 -13.93 -7.51 3.06
C VAL A 491 -12.88 -8.49 2.54
N LEU A 492 -12.03 -9.06 3.38
CA LEU A 492 -11.03 -10.04 2.97
C LEU A 492 -11.68 -11.33 2.39
N VAL A 493 -12.73 -11.83 3.05
CA VAL A 493 -13.54 -12.96 2.56
C VAL A 493 -14.25 -12.61 1.25
N LEU A 494 -14.86 -11.42 1.17
CA LEU A 494 -15.48 -10.89 -0.05
C LEU A 494 -14.48 -10.86 -1.21
N THR A 495 -13.26 -10.41 -0.93
CA THR A 495 -12.21 -10.27 -1.94
C THR A 495 -11.72 -11.61 -2.47
N VAL A 496 -11.55 -12.63 -1.62
CA VAL A 496 -11.21 -13.98 -2.10
C VAL A 496 -12.37 -14.61 -2.87
N ALA A 497 -13.61 -14.36 -2.46
CA ALA A 497 -14.79 -14.83 -3.18
C ALA A 497 -15.04 -14.10 -4.51
N MET A 498 -14.34 -13.00 -4.78
CA MET A 498 -14.56 -12.14 -5.95
C MET A 498 -14.34 -12.87 -7.28
N SER A 499 -13.30 -13.71 -7.38
CA SER A 499 -13.02 -14.51 -8.58
C SER A 499 -14.15 -15.50 -8.89
N GLN A 500 -14.96 -15.84 -7.89
CA GLN A 500 -16.11 -16.75 -7.97
C GLN A 500 -17.45 -16.04 -7.82
N ALA A 501 -17.50 -14.71 -7.77
CA ALA A 501 -18.73 -13.97 -7.54
C ALA A 501 -19.80 -14.20 -8.63
N PHE A 502 -19.36 -14.62 -9.82
CA PHE A 502 -20.20 -14.84 -10.99
C PHE A 502 -20.22 -16.29 -11.49
N SER A 503 -19.42 -17.19 -10.91
CA SER A 503 -19.31 -18.59 -11.34
C SER A 503 -19.81 -19.55 -10.26
N ALA A 504 -20.33 -20.71 -10.66
CA ALA A 504 -20.48 -21.83 -9.75
C ALA A 504 -19.09 -22.46 -9.62
N GLY A 505 -18.37 -22.14 -8.54
CA GLY A 505 -17.01 -22.67 -8.31
C GLY A 505 -16.94 -24.20 -8.37
N ILE A 506 -15.73 -24.74 -8.53
CA ILE A 506 -15.51 -26.19 -8.58
C ILE A 506 -15.39 -26.70 -7.13
N GLY A 507 -16.51 -27.12 -6.53
CA GLY A 507 -16.55 -27.63 -5.16
C GLY A 507 -16.39 -26.56 -4.07
N GLY A 508 -16.68 -26.94 -2.83
CA GLY A 508 -16.70 -26.01 -1.68
C GLY A 508 -18.02 -25.23 -1.54
N LEU A 509 -17.95 -24.09 -0.86
CA LEU A 509 -19.07 -23.19 -0.65
C LEU A 509 -19.40 -22.43 -1.94
N PRO A 510 -20.68 -22.12 -2.21
CA PRO A 510 -21.08 -21.38 -3.40
C PRO A 510 -20.50 -19.96 -3.39
N GLY A 511 -19.52 -19.72 -4.26
CA GLY A 511 -18.79 -18.44 -4.38
C GLY A 511 -19.68 -17.19 -4.44
N PRO A 512 -20.74 -17.14 -5.28
CA PRO A 512 -21.64 -15.99 -5.34
C PRO A 512 -22.32 -15.70 -4.00
N VAL A 513 -22.69 -16.75 -3.25
CA VAL A 513 -23.33 -16.62 -1.93
C VAL A 513 -22.32 -16.17 -0.88
N VAL A 514 -21.09 -16.68 -0.91
CA VAL A 514 -20.02 -16.21 -0.01
C VAL A 514 -19.72 -14.74 -0.25
N PHE A 515 -19.59 -14.32 -1.52
CA PHE A 515 -19.40 -12.93 -1.91
C PHE A 515 -20.55 -12.05 -1.41
N ALA A 516 -21.80 -12.43 -1.73
CA ALA A 516 -22.99 -11.68 -1.35
C ALA A 516 -23.18 -11.61 0.16
N GLY A 517 -22.94 -12.71 0.89
CA GLY A 517 -23.03 -12.78 2.34
C GLY A 517 -21.97 -11.92 3.03
N ALA A 518 -20.72 -11.97 2.56
CA ALA A 518 -19.66 -11.11 3.07
C ALA A 518 -19.95 -9.62 2.79
N TYR A 519 -20.45 -9.27 1.60
CA TYR A 519 -20.89 -7.92 1.29
C TYR A 519 -22.05 -7.48 2.20
N ALA A 520 -23.03 -8.36 2.43
CA ALA A 520 -24.14 -8.11 3.34
C ALA A 520 -23.65 -7.78 4.74
N VAL A 521 -22.70 -8.54 5.30
CA VAL A 521 -22.11 -8.25 6.62
C VAL A 521 -21.48 -6.85 6.66
N VAL A 522 -20.65 -6.50 5.66
CA VAL A 522 -20.01 -5.17 5.57
C VAL A 522 -21.07 -4.06 5.53
N ARG A 523 -22.10 -4.21 4.71
CA ARG A 523 -23.16 -3.21 4.55
C ARG A 523 -24.05 -3.09 5.79
N LEU A 524 -24.44 -4.21 6.39
CA LEU A 524 -25.30 -4.25 7.58
C LEU A 524 -24.57 -3.74 8.82
N LEU A 525 -23.28 -4.02 8.98
CA LEU A 525 -22.46 -3.45 10.06
C LEU A 525 -22.32 -1.94 9.91
N GLY A 526 -22.02 -1.44 8.70
CA GLY A 526 -21.97 -0.01 8.41
C GLY A 526 -23.32 0.67 8.66
N MET A 527 -24.42 0.03 8.27
CA MET A 527 -25.79 0.49 8.57
C MET A 527 -26.07 0.54 10.08
N ALA A 528 -25.78 -0.55 10.80
CA ALA A 528 -26.00 -0.64 12.25
C ALA A 528 -25.21 0.45 12.99
N ALA A 529 -23.95 0.67 12.60
CA ALA A 529 -23.13 1.74 13.14
C ALA A 529 -23.78 3.11 12.86
N GLU A 530 -24.13 3.43 11.62
CA GLU A 530 -24.80 4.70 11.27
C GLU A 530 -26.12 4.93 12.03
N LEU A 531 -26.91 3.87 12.23
CA LEU A 531 -28.18 3.94 12.98
C LEU A 531 -27.94 4.10 14.49
N PHE A 532 -26.86 3.53 15.03
CA PHE A 532 -26.48 3.66 16.43
C PHE A 532 -26.16 5.11 16.82
N TYR A 533 -25.45 5.85 15.96
CA TYR A 533 -25.17 7.29 16.22
C TYR A 533 -26.32 8.22 15.81
N ALA A 534 -27.34 7.73 15.11
CA ALA A 534 -28.44 8.56 14.66
C ALA A 534 -29.40 8.88 15.83
N PRO A 535 -29.86 10.15 15.99
CA PRO A 535 -30.84 10.51 17.00
C PRO A 535 -32.09 9.62 16.89
N TRP A 536 -32.55 9.07 18.01
CA TRP A 536 -33.64 8.08 18.01
C TRP A 536 -34.95 8.59 17.37
N ARG A 537 -35.21 9.90 17.46
CA ARG A 537 -36.40 10.56 16.90
C ARG A 537 -36.35 10.79 15.38
N ALA A 538 -35.21 10.54 14.72
CA ALA A 538 -35.02 10.85 13.30
C ALA A 538 -35.47 9.69 12.38
N LEU A 539 -36.76 9.31 12.43
CA LEU A 539 -37.32 8.18 11.65
C LEU A 539 -36.97 8.28 10.15
N ARG A 540 -37.14 9.45 9.56
CA ARG A 540 -36.79 9.69 8.14
C ARG A 540 -35.32 9.39 7.83
N HIS A 541 -34.39 9.80 8.70
CA HIS A 541 -32.96 9.51 8.52
C HIS A 541 -32.70 8.00 8.59
N ARG A 542 -33.31 7.31 9.57
CA ARG A 542 -33.20 5.86 9.72
C ARG A 542 -33.71 5.12 8.49
N LEU A 543 -34.86 5.51 7.94
CA LEU A 543 -35.41 4.90 6.72
C LEU A 543 -34.52 5.14 5.49
N VAL A 544 -34.01 6.37 5.30
CA VAL A 544 -33.13 6.70 4.16
C VAL A 544 -31.77 5.98 4.23
N VAL A 545 -31.34 5.59 5.44
CA VAL A 545 -30.13 4.76 5.61
C VAL A 545 -30.46 3.28 5.43
N ALA A 546 -31.53 2.78 6.07
CA ALA A 546 -31.82 1.35 6.13
C ALA A 546 -32.41 0.80 4.82
N VAL A 547 -33.41 1.47 4.23
CA VAL A 547 -34.13 0.93 3.07
C VAL A 547 -33.22 0.70 1.87
N PRO A 548 -32.40 1.67 1.41
CA PRO A 548 -31.51 1.42 0.27
C PRO A 548 -30.49 0.32 0.56
N THR A 549 -29.95 0.27 1.78
CA THR A 549 -29.00 -0.78 2.16
C THR A 549 -29.62 -2.17 2.16
N VAL A 550 -30.80 -2.34 2.74
CA VAL A 550 -31.52 -3.63 2.75
C VAL A 550 -31.92 -4.04 1.33
N VAL A 551 -32.41 -3.12 0.51
CA VAL A 551 -32.80 -3.41 -0.88
C VAL A 551 -31.58 -3.81 -1.72
N SER A 552 -30.47 -3.06 -1.64
CA SER A 552 -29.22 -3.40 -2.35
C SER A 552 -28.67 -4.78 -1.92
N VAL A 553 -28.59 -5.03 -0.62
CA VAL A 553 -28.13 -6.33 -0.09
C VAL A 553 -29.04 -7.48 -0.53
N THR A 554 -30.35 -7.27 -0.49
CA THR A 554 -31.33 -8.29 -0.92
C THR A 554 -31.19 -8.57 -2.41
N ALA A 555 -31.05 -7.54 -3.25
CA ALA A 555 -30.86 -7.72 -4.69
C ALA A 555 -29.61 -8.55 -5.02
N ILE A 556 -28.50 -8.31 -4.32
CA ILE A 556 -27.25 -9.08 -4.50
C ILE A 556 -27.38 -10.52 -3.98
N LEU A 557 -28.03 -10.73 -2.84
CA LEU A 557 -28.30 -12.08 -2.34
C LEU A 557 -29.21 -12.87 -3.29
N VAL A 558 -30.26 -12.25 -3.82
CA VAL A 558 -31.13 -12.87 -4.84
C VAL A 558 -30.32 -13.17 -6.11
N ALA A 559 -29.47 -12.25 -6.56
CA ALA A 559 -28.61 -12.46 -7.74
C ALA A 559 -27.64 -13.65 -7.57
N ALA A 560 -27.16 -13.86 -6.33
CA ALA A 560 -26.28 -14.97 -5.96
C ALA A 560 -27.00 -16.32 -5.91
N LEU A 561 -28.30 -16.33 -5.63
CA LEU A 561 -29.12 -17.55 -5.61
C LEU A 561 -29.64 -17.95 -7.00
N LEU A 562 -29.57 -17.06 -8.00
CA LEU A 562 -29.93 -17.39 -9.38
C LEU A 562 -28.99 -18.46 -9.94
N PRO A 563 -29.51 -19.47 -10.69
CA PRO A 563 -28.68 -20.49 -11.32
C PRO A 563 -27.59 -19.87 -12.19
N VAL A 564 -26.36 -20.37 -12.05
CA VAL A 564 -25.25 -20.04 -12.95
C VAL A 564 -25.31 -21.04 -14.12
N PRO A 565 -25.49 -20.60 -15.39
CA PRO A 565 -25.38 -21.51 -16.52
C PRO A 565 -24.00 -22.19 -16.53
N ASN A 566 -23.98 -23.51 -16.72
CA ASN A 566 -22.82 -24.43 -16.66
C ASN A 566 -21.44 -23.77 -16.86
N GLY A 567 -20.81 -23.31 -15.78
CA GLY A 567 -19.39 -22.97 -15.68
C GLY A 567 -18.86 -21.81 -16.54
N ASP A 568 -19.53 -21.40 -17.62
CA ASP A 568 -19.05 -20.35 -18.49
C ASP A 568 -19.42 -18.97 -17.93
N ILE A 569 -18.44 -18.39 -17.22
CA ILE A 569 -18.53 -17.05 -16.65
C ILE A 569 -18.94 -16.00 -17.71
N ARG A 570 -18.67 -16.24 -19.00
CA ARG A 570 -18.97 -15.35 -20.14
C ARG A 570 -20.46 -15.15 -20.39
N THR A 571 -21.31 -16.10 -20.00
CA THR A 571 -22.77 -16.00 -20.19
C THR A 571 -23.47 -15.60 -18.90
N LEU A 572 -23.49 -14.30 -18.59
CA LEU A 572 -24.24 -13.79 -17.44
C LEU A 572 -25.74 -13.72 -17.78
N PRO A 573 -26.63 -14.37 -17.01
CA PRO A 573 -28.07 -14.22 -17.21
C PRO A 573 -28.48 -12.74 -17.12
N PRO A 574 -29.30 -12.21 -18.04
CA PRO A 574 -29.73 -10.81 -18.01
C PRO A 574 -30.36 -10.40 -16.68
N ALA A 575 -31.10 -11.30 -16.03
CA ALA A 575 -31.66 -11.10 -14.70
C ALA A 575 -30.59 -10.83 -13.64
N ARG A 576 -29.46 -11.55 -13.68
CA ARG A 576 -28.34 -11.33 -12.75
C ARG A 576 -27.70 -9.97 -12.99
N VAL A 577 -27.45 -9.61 -14.25
CA VAL A 577 -26.92 -8.28 -14.62
C VAL A 577 -27.86 -7.17 -14.13
N ALA A 578 -29.16 -7.32 -14.36
CA ALA A 578 -30.17 -6.37 -13.92
C ALA A 578 -30.20 -6.20 -12.39
N LEU A 579 -30.09 -7.29 -11.62
CA LEU A 579 -30.05 -7.23 -10.16
C LEU A 579 -28.79 -6.53 -9.63
N TRP A 580 -27.62 -6.78 -10.24
CA TRP A 580 -26.38 -6.09 -9.90
C TRP A 580 -26.46 -4.58 -10.20
N LEU A 581 -26.95 -4.22 -11.40
CA LEU A 581 -27.18 -2.83 -11.77
C LEU A 581 -28.21 -2.15 -10.85
N ALA A 582 -29.29 -2.84 -10.50
CA ALA A 582 -30.29 -2.35 -9.57
C ALA A 582 -29.70 -2.12 -8.17
N ALA A 583 -28.89 -3.05 -7.65
CA ALA A 583 -28.21 -2.89 -6.37
C ALA A 583 -27.29 -1.66 -6.36
N ILE A 584 -26.47 -1.49 -7.41
CA ILE A 584 -25.57 -0.34 -7.57
C ILE A 584 -26.39 0.97 -7.66
N ALA A 585 -27.45 0.99 -8.45
CA ALA A 585 -28.32 2.15 -8.61
C ALA A 585 -29.01 2.52 -7.29
N VAL A 586 -29.50 1.53 -6.54
CA VAL A 586 -30.12 1.73 -5.23
C VAL A 586 -29.13 2.30 -4.22
N ASP A 587 -27.88 1.82 -4.21
CA ASP A 587 -26.84 2.36 -3.33
C ASP A 587 -26.49 3.81 -3.68
N ALA A 588 -26.38 4.13 -4.98
CA ALA A 588 -26.16 5.49 -5.45
C ALA A 588 -27.32 6.43 -5.07
N VAL A 589 -28.55 6.04 -5.39
CA VAL A 589 -29.76 6.83 -5.06
C VAL A 589 -29.90 6.96 -3.53
N GLY A 590 -29.63 5.91 -2.78
CA GLY A 590 -29.67 5.92 -1.32
C GLY A 590 -28.74 6.97 -0.71
N VAL A 591 -27.54 7.16 -1.27
CA VAL A 591 -26.63 8.24 -0.86
C VAL A 591 -27.14 9.61 -1.31
N ALA A 592 -27.75 9.72 -2.49
CA ALA A 592 -28.31 10.99 -2.98
C ALA A 592 -29.46 11.50 -2.10
N LEU A 593 -30.31 10.58 -1.61
CA LEU A 593 -31.46 10.88 -0.76
C LEU A 593 -31.07 11.29 0.67
N ARG A 594 -29.84 11.01 1.12
CA ARG A 594 -29.36 11.42 2.45
C ARG A 594 -29.28 12.94 2.54
N SER A 595 -29.89 13.51 3.58
CA SER A 595 -29.92 14.95 3.77
C SER A 595 -28.51 15.51 4.06
N PRO A 596 -28.03 16.52 3.32
CA PRO A 596 -26.76 17.19 3.60
C PRO A 596 -26.71 17.85 5.00
N ARG A 597 -27.87 18.05 5.66
CA ARG A 597 -27.94 18.59 7.02
C ARG A 597 -27.34 17.66 8.09
N HIS A 598 -27.28 16.35 7.81
CA HIS A 598 -26.82 15.32 8.76
C HIS A 598 -25.38 14.86 8.46
N GLN A 599 -24.79 15.32 7.36
CA GLN A 599 -23.39 15.09 6.99
C GLN A 599 -22.53 16.25 7.52
N ARG A 600 -22.22 16.25 8.82
CA ARG A 600 -21.28 17.22 9.38
C ARG A 600 -19.85 16.78 9.11
N ILE A 601 -19.19 17.45 8.16
CA ILE A 601 -17.76 17.27 7.92
C ILE A 601 -17.01 18.20 8.87
N ARG A 602 -16.52 17.63 9.98
CA ARG A 602 -15.81 18.36 11.03
C ARG A 602 -14.45 18.88 10.55
N SER A 603 -13.62 17.99 9.99
CA SER A 603 -12.31 18.34 9.42
C SER A 603 -12.31 18.17 7.89
N PRO A 604 -12.25 19.28 7.12
CA PRO A 604 -12.03 19.23 5.67
C PRO A 604 -10.74 18.51 5.27
N GLU A 605 -9.68 18.68 6.06
CA GLU A 605 -8.34 18.13 5.81
C GLU A 605 -8.38 16.61 5.90
N HIS A 606 -8.85 16.07 7.03
CA HIS A 606 -9.00 14.63 7.24
C HIS A 606 -9.89 13.98 6.16
N TRP A 607 -11.01 14.62 5.80
CA TRP A 607 -11.90 14.10 4.74
C TRP A 607 -11.17 14.03 3.39
N SER A 608 -10.47 15.10 3.03
CA SER A 608 -9.68 15.17 1.79
C SER A 608 -8.55 14.12 1.80
N ASP A 609 -7.85 13.98 2.92
CA ASP A 609 -6.72 13.06 3.06
C ASP A 609 -7.13 11.59 2.98
N ARG A 610 -8.28 11.19 3.54
CA ARG A 610 -8.79 9.81 3.36
C ARG A 610 -9.02 9.47 1.89
N HIS A 611 -9.54 10.41 1.11
CA HIS A 611 -9.78 10.21 -0.32
C HIS A 611 -8.50 10.31 -1.15
N ALA A 612 -7.53 11.11 -0.71
CA ALA A 612 -6.19 11.10 -1.28
C ALA A 612 -5.50 9.74 -1.09
N LEU A 613 -5.63 9.13 0.09
CA LEU A 613 -5.01 7.84 0.40
C LEU A 613 -5.59 6.68 -0.41
N ILE A 614 -6.91 6.65 -0.62
CA ILE A 614 -7.50 5.58 -1.46
C ILE A 614 -7.05 5.69 -2.93
N ILE A 615 -6.77 6.92 -3.43
CA ILE A 615 -6.15 7.13 -4.74
C ILE A 615 -4.72 6.57 -4.76
N ILE A 616 -3.93 6.82 -3.70
CA ILE A 616 -2.58 6.24 -3.55
C ILE A 616 -2.65 4.71 -3.53
N ILE A 617 -3.64 4.13 -2.85
CA ILE A 617 -3.88 2.67 -2.82
C ILE A 617 -4.18 2.13 -4.22
N ALA A 618 -5.05 2.80 -4.99
CA ALA A 618 -5.33 2.39 -6.37
C ALA A 618 -4.10 2.51 -7.29
N LEU A 619 -3.28 3.56 -7.13
CA LEU A 619 -2.00 3.68 -7.83
C LEU A 619 -1.04 2.56 -7.41
N GLY A 620 -1.06 2.16 -6.14
CA GLY A 620 -0.31 1.04 -5.61
C GLY A 620 -0.68 -0.27 -6.28
N GLU A 621 -1.96 -0.50 -6.48
CA GLU A 621 -2.42 -1.65 -7.26
C GLU A 621 -1.90 -1.60 -8.71
N ALA A 622 -1.88 -0.44 -9.37
CA ALA A 622 -1.31 -0.36 -10.72
C ALA A 622 0.18 -0.75 -10.77
N VAL A 623 0.96 -0.41 -9.72
CA VAL A 623 2.36 -0.86 -9.54
C VAL A 623 2.42 -2.38 -9.34
N ILE A 624 1.62 -2.94 -8.42
CA ILE A 624 1.58 -4.39 -8.13
C ILE A 624 1.17 -5.18 -9.38
N SER A 625 0.15 -4.71 -10.09
CA SER A 625 -0.36 -5.28 -11.34
C SER A 625 0.70 -5.31 -12.45
N MET A 626 1.46 -4.22 -12.64
CA MET A 626 2.60 -4.19 -13.56
C MET A 626 3.68 -5.20 -13.17
N GLY A 627 4.04 -5.24 -11.90
CA GLY A 627 5.11 -6.10 -11.42
C GLY A 627 4.77 -7.58 -11.54
N THR A 628 3.59 -7.97 -11.05
CA THR A 628 3.08 -9.36 -11.12
C THR A 628 2.91 -9.88 -12.55
N ALA A 629 2.73 -8.99 -13.53
CA ALA A 629 2.65 -9.37 -14.95
C ALA A 629 3.96 -9.95 -15.51
N VAL A 630 5.10 -9.66 -14.89
CA VAL A 630 6.43 -10.07 -15.37
C VAL A 630 7.20 -10.92 -14.35
N THR A 631 6.62 -11.20 -13.19
CA THR A 631 7.26 -11.98 -12.11
C THR A 631 7.75 -13.35 -12.57
N ASP A 632 7.07 -14.00 -13.52
CA ASP A 632 7.42 -15.33 -14.03
C ASP A 632 8.12 -15.31 -15.39
N THR A 633 8.53 -14.13 -15.85
CA THR A 633 9.19 -13.94 -17.15
C THR A 633 10.61 -13.41 -16.97
N PRO A 634 11.57 -13.80 -17.83
CA PRO A 634 12.95 -13.34 -17.73
C PRO A 634 13.03 -11.81 -17.88
N ILE A 635 13.79 -11.15 -17.01
CA ILE A 635 13.99 -9.69 -17.11
C ILE A 635 14.69 -9.35 -18.44
N SER A 636 14.17 -8.35 -19.17
CA SER A 636 14.69 -7.97 -20.49
C SER A 636 14.67 -6.46 -20.68
N ALA A 637 15.43 -5.96 -21.66
CA ALA A 637 15.53 -4.52 -21.93
C ALA A 637 14.15 -3.87 -22.22
N ARG A 638 13.29 -4.56 -22.97
CA ARG A 638 11.91 -4.11 -23.23
C ARG A 638 11.05 -4.05 -21.96
N ILE A 639 11.22 -4.98 -21.01
CA ILE A 639 10.48 -4.96 -19.73
C ILE A 639 10.96 -3.76 -18.93
N ILE A 640 12.27 -3.50 -18.88
CA ILE A 640 12.84 -2.32 -18.23
C ILE A 640 12.25 -1.02 -18.84
N VAL A 641 12.19 -0.92 -20.17
CA VAL A 641 11.60 0.25 -20.85
C VAL A 641 10.09 0.34 -20.55
N ALA A 642 9.35 -0.77 -20.60
CA ALA A 642 7.92 -0.79 -20.29
C ALA A 642 7.63 -0.39 -18.84
N LEU A 643 8.42 -0.88 -17.88
CA LEU A 643 8.35 -0.50 -16.46
C LEU A 643 8.66 0.99 -16.29
N ALA A 644 9.63 1.53 -17.02
CA ALA A 644 9.95 2.96 -17.01
C ALA A 644 8.81 3.81 -17.57
N CYS A 645 8.22 3.41 -18.71
CA CYS A 645 7.05 4.09 -19.27
C CYS A 645 5.83 4.01 -18.34
N GLY A 646 5.52 2.81 -17.82
CA GLY A 646 4.40 2.59 -16.90
C GLY A 646 4.56 3.38 -15.59
N THR A 647 5.74 3.35 -14.97
CA THR A 647 6.02 4.14 -13.76
C THR A 647 5.95 5.64 -14.04
N THR A 648 6.44 6.09 -15.19
CA THR A 648 6.31 7.49 -15.62
C THR A 648 4.84 7.88 -15.80
N LEU A 649 4.04 7.03 -16.45
CA LEU A 649 2.59 7.25 -16.61
C LEU A 649 1.90 7.37 -15.25
N LEU A 650 2.15 6.44 -14.32
CA LEU A 650 1.59 6.51 -12.96
C LEU A 650 2.05 7.75 -12.19
N GLY A 651 3.32 8.14 -12.33
CA GLY A 651 3.86 9.37 -11.76
C GLY A 651 3.21 10.63 -12.34
N MET A 652 2.87 10.63 -13.63
CA MET A 652 2.14 11.71 -14.28
C MET A 652 0.69 11.79 -13.82
N LEU A 653 0.00 10.65 -13.66
CA LEU A 653 -1.35 10.62 -13.09
C LEU A 653 -1.33 11.11 -11.64
N TRP A 654 -0.36 10.65 -10.83
CA TRP A 654 -0.13 11.15 -9.48
C TRP A 654 0.06 12.67 -9.48
N TRP A 655 0.87 13.19 -10.40
CA TRP A 655 1.14 14.63 -10.50
C TRP A 655 -0.10 15.44 -10.87
N ALA A 656 -0.93 14.92 -11.79
CA ALA A 656 -2.18 15.55 -12.19
C ALA A 656 -3.15 15.72 -11.01
N CYS A 657 -3.27 14.71 -10.15
CA CYS A 657 -4.16 14.73 -8.98
C CYS A 657 -3.56 15.53 -7.80
N PHE A 658 -2.34 15.22 -7.40
CA PHE A 658 -1.75 15.78 -6.18
C PHE A 658 -1.06 17.13 -6.36
N GLY A 659 -0.84 17.55 -7.61
CA GLY A 659 -0.22 18.83 -7.92
C GLY A 659 -1.09 20.03 -7.53
N LEU A 660 -2.36 20.06 -7.96
CA LEU A 660 -3.29 21.17 -7.71
C LEU A 660 -4.69 20.71 -7.28
N ASP A 661 -5.18 19.60 -7.82
CA ASP A 661 -6.60 19.25 -7.71
C ASP A 661 -7.02 18.99 -6.26
N VAL A 662 -6.24 18.20 -5.51
CA VAL A 662 -6.54 17.93 -4.09
C VAL A 662 -6.47 19.21 -3.25
N LEU A 663 -5.52 20.10 -3.54
CA LEU A 663 -5.37 21.37 -2.82
C LEU A 663 -6.56 22.30 -3.07
N ALA A 664 -7.07 22.35 -4.31
CA ALA A 664 -8.25 23.12 -4.65
C ALA A 664 -9.52 22.54 -4.02
N GLY A 665 -9.68 21.21 -4.01
CA GLY A 665 -10.81 20.53 -3.36
C GLY A 665 -10.86 20.78 -1.85
N GLU A 666 -9.71 20.67 -1.17
CA GLU A 666 -9.59 20.94 0.27
C GLU A 666 -10.00 22.38 0.61
N ARG A 667 -9.55 23.36 -0.18
CA ARG A 667 -9.94 24.77 -0.01
C ARG A 667 -11.41 25.00 -0.25
N ALA A 668 -11.98 24.38 -1.27
CA ALA A 668 -13.41 24.50 -1.54
C ALA A 668 -14.24 23.96 -0.37
N LEU A 669 -13.79 22.87 0.27
CA LEU A 669 -14.40 22.38 1.51
C LEU A 669 -14.26 23.39 2.66
N TRP A 670 -13.11 24.05 2.81
CA TRP A 670 -12.92 25.11 3.79
C TRP A 670 -13.82 26.32 3.55
N ALA A 671 -13.93 26.77 2.30
CA ALA A 671 -14.69 27.95 1.89
C ALA A 671 -16.21 27.76 2.09
N TYR A 672 -16.75 26.57 1.83
CA TYR A 672 -18.17 26.30 2.04
C TYR A 672 -18.48 25.87 3.47
N ARG A 673 -19.72 26.13 3.91
CA ARG A 673 -20.24 25.71 5.23
C ARG A 673 -21.59 25.02 5.12
N GLY A 674 -21.95 24.24 6.14
CA GLY A 674 -23.25 23.57 6.27
C GLY A 674 -23.62 22.72 5.05
N ARG A 675 -24.81 22.96 4.49
CA ARG A 675 -25.37 22.17 3.36
C ARG A 675 -24.49 22.20 2.11
N ARG A 676 -23.84 23.33 1.79
CA ARG A 676 -22.98 23.45 0.59
C ARG A 676 -21.70 22.62 0.74
N ARG A 677 -21.09 22.61 1.93
CA ARG A 677 -19.92 21.75 2.22
C ARG A 677 -20.28 20.27 2.10
N ALA A 678 -21.40 19.86 2.71
CA ALA A 678 -21.87 18.48 2.64
C ALA A 678 -22.20 18.04 1.20
N ALA A 679 -22.85 18.90 0.41
CA ALA A 679 -23.11 18.63 -0.99
C ALA A 679 -21.81 18.52 -1.81
N LEU A 680 -20.85 19.45 -1.63
CA LEU A 680 -19.55 19.36 -2.29
C LEU A 680 -18.83 18.06 -1.94
N ALA A 681 -18.80 17.67 -0.67
CA ALA A 681 -18.15 16.45 -0.26
C ALA A 681 -18.80 15.19 -0.83
N ARG A 682 -20.13 15.13 -0.86
CA ARG A 682 -20.84 14.03 -1.51
C ARG A 682 -20.54 13.99 -3.01
N ASP A 683 -20.70 15.12 -3.70
CA ASP A 683 -20.59 15.19 -5.15
C ASP A 683 -19.15 14.97 -5.62
N ALA A 684 -18.19 15.73 -5.07
CA ALA A 684 -16.79 15.62 -5.45
C ALA A 684 -16.17 14.32 -4.91
N TYR A 685 -16.33 14.01 -3.62
CA TYR A 685 -15.56 12.94 -2.97
C TYR A 685 -16.27 11.58 -2.94
N THR A 686 -17.60 11.52 -2.90
CA THR A 686 -18.31 10.23 -2.93
C THR A 686 -18.72 9.80 -4.35
N TYR A 687 -19.12 10.73 -5.23
CA TYR A 687 -19.51 10.37 -6.61
C TYR A 687 -18.36 10.50 -7.59
N LEU A 688 -17.72 11.67 -7.69
CA LEU A 688 -16.72 11.92 -8.75
C LEU A 688 -15.35 11.27 -8.49
N HIS A 689 -15.01 10.88 -7.25
CA HIS A 689 -13.80 10.07 -7.02
C HIS A 689 -13.96 8.61 -7.46
N LEU A 690 -15.18 8.06 -7.53
CA LEU A 690 -15.39 6.71 -8.07
C LEU A 690 -14.82 6.57 -9.50
N PRO A 691 -15.16 7.43 -10.48
CA PRO A 691 -14.56 7.34 -11.80
C PRO A 691 -13.05 7.60 -11.80
N VAL A 692 -12.49 8.37 -10.86
CA VAL A 692 -11.02 8.46 -10.68
C VAL A 692 -10.42 7.09 -10.36
N ILE A 693 -11.00 6.37 -9.39
CA ILE A 693 -10.55 5.01 -9.03
C ILE A 693 -10.75 4.03 -10.19
N ILE A 694 -11.92 4.07 -10.86
CA ILE A 694 -12.17 3.25 -12.06
C ILE A 694 -11.10 3.52 -13.13
N GLY A 695 -10.77 4.78 -13.39
CA GLY A 695 -9.73 5.15 -14.34
C GLY A 695 -8.38 4.52 -14.02
N ILE A 696 -7.96 4.54 -12.75
CA ILE A 696 -6.70 3.91 -12.31
C ILE A 696 -6.76 2.38 -12.44
N VAL A 697 -7.87 1.74 -12.07
CA VAL A 697 -8.02 0.27 -12.16
C VAL A 697 -8.02 -0.19 -13.63
N LEU A 698 -8.60 0.59 -14.55
CA LEU A 698 -8.53 0.32 -15.99
C LEU A 698 -7.11 0.50 -16.54
N VAL A 699 -6.38 1.52 -16.09
CA VAL A 699 -4.95 1.69 -16.39
C VAL A 699 -4.14 0.50 -15.85
N ALA A 700 -4.42 0.03 -14.64
CA ALA A 700 -3.77 -1.14 -14.04
C ALA A 700 -3.98 -2.42 -14.87
N LEU A 701 -5.20 -2.65 -15.37
CA LEU A 701 -5.52 -3.77 -16.29
C LEU A 701 -4.73 -3.66 -17.60
N GLY A 702 -4.74 -2.48 -18.22
CA GLY A 702 -4.02 -2.21 -19.45
C GLY A 702 -2.52 -2.44 -19.31
N LEU A 703 -1.91 -1.87 -18.28
CA LEU A 703 -0.49 -2.05 -17.97
C LEU A 703 -0.16 -3.52 -17.69
N ARG A 704 -0.98 -4.25 -16.94
CA ARG A 704 -0.79 -5.70 -16.69
C ARG A 704 -0.70 -6.49 -17.99
N LYS A 705 -1.64 -6.27 -18.90
CA LYS A 705 -1.71 -7.02 -20.16
C LYS A 705 -0.61 -6.62 -21.13
N THR A 706 -0.25 -5.34 -21.19
CA THR A 706 0.91 -4.87 -21.95
C THR A 706 2.19 -5.56 -21.48
N LEU A 707 2.46 -5.55 -20.17
CA LEU A 707 3.69 -6.13 -19.61
C LEU A 707 3.71 -7.66 -19.73
N GLY A 708 2.58 -8.33 -19.48
CA GLY A 708 2.47 -9.79 -19.63
C GLY A 708 2.67 -10.26 -21.06
N GLY A 709 2.14 -9.52 -22.04
CA GLY A 709 2.37 -9.80 -23.47
C GLY A 709 3.83 -9.58 -23.90
N LEU A 710 4.50 -8.59 -23.31
CA LEU A 710 5.93 -8.37 -23.56
C LEU A 710 6.79 -9.49 -22.97
N GLY A 711 6.45 -10.01 -21.80
CA GLY A 711 7.20 -11.10 -21.15
C GLY A 711 7.34 -12.36 -22.01
N ALA A 712 6.38 -12.64 -22.90
CA ALA A 712 6.35 -13.83 -23.73
C ALA A 712 7.17 -13.76 -25.04
N ALA A 713 7.70 -12.59 -25.44
CA ALA A 713 8.39 -12.40 -26.73
C ALA A 713 9.93 -12.61 -26.65
N GLY A 714 10.70 -12.50 -27.74
CA GLY A 714 12.19 -12.58 -27.74
C GLY A 714 12.94 -11.25 -27.44
N LEU A 715 14.16 -11.30 -26.90
CA LEU A 715 14.95 -10.20 -26.27
C LEU A 715 14.81 -8.76 -26.84
N PHE A 716 14.75 -8.56 -28.16
CA PHE A 716 14.81 -7.24 -28.82
C PHE A 716 13.51 -6.81 -29.55
N GLY A 717 12.39 -7.51 -29.36
CA GLY A 717 11.12 -7.17 -30.02
C GLY A 717 10.27 -6.12 -29.29
N PHE A 718 9.43 -5.39 -30.02
CA PHE A 718 8.45 -4.43 -29.47
C PHE A 718 7.18 -5.09 -28.89
N GLY A 719 7.13 -6.43 -28.88
CA GLY A 719 5.96 -7.22 -28.47
C GLY A 719 4.91 -7.37 -29.57
N GLY A 720 3.91 -8.21 -29.30
CA GLY A 720 2.72 -8.32 -30.13
C GLY A 720 1.79 -7.11 -29.97
N VAL A 721 0.76 -7.07 -30.81
CA VAL A 721 -0.35 -6.14 -30.68
C VAL A 721 -1.14 -6.49 -29.41
N LEU A 722 -1.53 -5.47 -28.66
CA LEU A 722 -2.34 -5.66 -27.45
C LEU A 722 -3.79 -5.96 -27.85
N ASP A 723 -4.44 -6.89 -27.13
CA ASP A 723 -5.86 -7.15 -27.35
C ASP A 723 -6.68 -5.84 -27.27
N PRO A 724 -7.71 -5.66 -28.13
CA PRO A 724 -8.43 -4.39 -28.25
C PRO A 724 -9.02 -3.88 -26.92
N VAL A 725 -9.44 -4.82 -26.08
CA VAL A 725 -10.14 -4.53 -24.82
C VAL A 725 -9.17 -4.00 -23.74
N PRO A 726 -8.04 -4.67 -23.41
CA PRO A 726 -6.99 -4.09 -22.57
C PRO A 726 -6.40 -2.80 -23.11
N HIS A 727 -6.26 -2.66 -24.43
CA HIS A 727 -5.82 -1.42 -25.07
C HIS A 727 -6.79 -0.28 -24.82
N LEU A 728 -8.09 -0.50 -25.05
CA LEU A 728 -9.13 0.45 -24.74
C LEU A 728 -9.21 0.75 -23.23
N ALA A 729 -8.99 -0.23 -22.36
CA ALA A 729 -8.94 -0.02 -20.92
C ALA A 729 -7.76 0.89 -20.52
N LEU A 730 -6.58 0.72 -21.14
CA LEU A 730 -5.42 1.55 -20.87
C LEU A 730 -5.67 3.02 -21.22
N TYR A 731 -6.08 3.30 -22.46
CA TYR A 731 -6.32 4.66 -22.95
C TYR A 731 -7.58 5.27 -22.32
N GLY A 732 -8.66 4.50 -22.28
CA GLY A 732 -9.94 4.89 -21.69
C GLY A 732 -9.82 5.14 -20.19
N GLY A 733 -9.00 4.37 -19.47
CA GLY A 733 -8.70 4.59 -18.06
C GLY A 733 -8.07 5.95 -17.79
N VAL A 734 -7.07 6.35 -18.60
CA VAL A 734 -6.46 7.69 -18.52
C VAL A 734 -7.48 8.78 -18.85
N VAL A 735 -8.30 8.60 -19.89
CA VAL A 735 -9.35 9.57 -20.27
C VAL A 735 -10.36 9.74 -19.13
N VAL A 736 -10.90 8.65 -18.58
CA VAL A 736 -11.86 8.67 -17.47
C VAL A 736 -11.25 9.35 -16.25
N TYR A 737 -9.98 9.06 -15.92
CA TYR A 737 -9.26 9.69 -14.82
C TYR A 737 -9.17 11.21 -14.99
N LEU A 738 -8.77 11.68 -16.18
CA LEU A 738 -8.61 13.11 -16.48
C LEU A 738 -9.94 13.85 -16.46
N LEU A 739 -10.99 13.29 -17.08
CA LEU A 739 -12.33 13.88 -17.10
C LEU A 739 -12.96 13.92 -15.70
N ALA A 740 -12.78 12.87 -14.89
CA ALA A 740 -13.25 12.85 -13.52
C ALA A 740 -12.52 13.88 -12.65
N GLY A 741 -11.19 13.99 -12.78
CA GLY A 741 -10.40 15.03 -12.12
C GLY A 741 -10.84 16.44 -12.50
N GLU A 742 -11.16 16.67 -13.78
CA GLU A 742 -11.66 17.96 -14.25
C GLU A 742 -13.09 18.26 -13.78
N ALA A 743 -13.95 17.24 -13.67
CA ALA A 743 -15.27 17.39 -13.06
C ALA A 743 -15.18 17.75 -11.57
N ILE A 744 -14.24 17.16 -10.82
CA ILE A 744 -13.95 17.52 -9.42
C ILE A 744 -13.46 18.97 -9.33
N TRP A 745 -12.56 19.35 -10.22
CA TRP A 745 -12.00 20.70 -10.32
C TRP A 745 -13.11 21.74 -10.54
N TRP A 746 -13.96 21.52 -11.55
CA TRP A 746 -15.12 22.36 -11.83
C TRP A 746 -16.11 22.41 -10.67
N ARG A 747 -16.43 21.25 -10.07
CA ARG A 747 -17.35 21.16 -8.92
C ARG A 747 -16.84 21.89 -7.68
N SER A 748 -15.52 22.07 -7.58
CA SER A 748 -14.83 22.83 -6.53
C SER A 748 -14.83 24.36 -6.79
N GLY A 749 -15.57 24.82 -7.80
CA GLY A 749 -15.75 26.24 -8.12
C GLY A 749 -14.66 26.83 -9.01
N GLN A 750 -13.82 25.98 -9.62
CA GLN A 750 -12.74 26.41 -10.50
C GLN A 750 -13.17 26.43 -11.97
N ARG A 751 -12.49 27.22 -12.80
CA ARG A 751 -12.71 27.23 -14.25
C ARG A 751 -12.10 26.01 -14.91
N ILE A 752 -12.78 25.49 -15.93
CA ILE A 752 -12.33 24.32 -16.68
C ILE A 752 -10.99 24.61 -17.37
N ARG A 753 -10.05 23.66 -17.28
CA ARG A 753 -8.75 23.70 -17.94
C ARG A 753 -8.84 23.05 -19.33
N PRO A 754 -8.77 23.84 -20.42
CA PRO A 754 -8.92 23.29 -21.77
C PRO A 754 -7.83 22.27 -22.09
N VAL A 755 -6.60 22.44 -21.57
CA VAL A 755 -5.47 21.52 -21.80
C VAL A 755 -5.81 20.07 -21.44
N ARG A 756 -6.53 19.85 -20.32
CA ARG A 756 -6.90 18.49 -19.88
C ARG A 756 -8.02 17.88 -20.73
N LEU A 757 -8.96 18.70 -21.19
CA LEU A 757 -10.00 18.26 -22.13
C LEU A 757 -9.40 17.95 -23.51
N THR A 758 -8.47 18.78 -23.99
CA THR A 758 -7.72 18.55 -25.23
C THR A 758 -6.91 17.27 -25.11
N LEU A 759 -6.22 17.03 -23.99
CA LEU A 759 -5.52 15.78 -23.75
C LEU A 759 -6.48 14.59 -23.80
N ALA A 760 -7.63 14.65 -23.11
CA ALA A 760 -8.63 13.59 -23.15
C ALA A 760 -9.14 13.31 -24.58
N ALA A 761 -9.39 14.35 -25.36
CA ALA A 761 -9.81 14.23 -26.77
C ALA A 761 -8.70 13.63 -27.65
N VAL A 762 -7.45 14.09 -27.50
CA VAL A 762 -6.27 13.56 -28.20
C VAL A 762 -6.08 12.08 -27.89
N LEU A 763 -6.20 11.68 -26.62
CA LEU A 763 -6.11 10.27 -26.23
C LEU A 763 -7.26 9.43 -26.79
N GLY A 764 -8.47 10.00 -26.89
CA GLY A 764 -9.61 9.36 -27.54
C GLY A 764 -9.36 9.06 -29.03
N VAL A 765 -8.65 9.95 -29.73
CA VAL A 765 -8.22 9.72 -31.13
C VAL A 765 -7.01 8.78 -31.20
N LEU A 766 -6.07 8.90 -30.25
CA LEU A 766 -4.86 8.09 -30.24
C LEU A 766 -5.17 6.60 -29.95
N ALA A 767 -6.24 6.30 -29.20
CA ALA A 767 -6.64 4.93 -28.87
C ALA A 767 -6.85 4.05 -30.12
N PRO A 768 -7.73 4.38 -31.10
CA PRO A 768 -7.85 3.59 -32.32
C PRO A 768 -6.60 3.66 -33.21
N VAL A 769 -5.89 4.79 -33.26
CA VAL A 769 -4.66 4.91 -34.08
C VAL A 769 -3.56 3.97 -33.62
N THR A 770 -3.50 3.67 -32.33
CA THR A 770 -2.45 2.84 -31.72
C THR A 770 -2.88 1.40 -31.49
N SER A 771 -4.12 1.02 -31.83
CA SER A 771 -4.62 -0.34 -31.56
C SER A 771 -3.87 -1.42 -32.31
N ASP A 772 -3.32 -1.08 -33.47
CA ASP A 772 -2.61 -2.03 -34.35
C ASP A 772 -1.09 -1.95 -34.16
N LEU A 773 -0.61 -1.07 -33.26
CA LEU A 773 0.81 -0.93 -32.98
C LEU A 773 1.27 -1.97 -31.96
N PRO A 774 2.58 -2.31 -31.96
CA PRO A 774 3.18 -3.10 -30.89
C PRO A 774 2.92 -2.48 -29.51
N ALA A 775 2.59 -3.30 -28.53
CA ALA A 775 2.15 -2.85 -27.21
C ALA A 775 3.15 -1.89 -26.52
N LEU A 776 4.46 -2.11 -26.70
CA LEU A 776 5.49 -1.22 -26.15
C LEU A 776 5.47 0.17 -26.79
N LEU A 777 5.27 0.23 -28.12
CA LEU A 777 5.21 1.50 -28.85
C LEU A 777 3.94 2.27 -28.49
N ALA A 778 2.80 1.59 -28.40
CA ALA A 778 1.55 2.19 -27.93
C ALA A 778 1.72 2.79 -26.51
N LEU A 779 2.29 2.04 -25.57
CA LEU A 779 2.58 2.52 -24.21
C LEU A 779 3.54 3.71 -24.21
N PHE A 780 4.59 3.68 -25.04
CA PHE A 780 5.54 4.79 -25.16
C PHE A 780 4.87 6.06 -25.68
N LEU A 781 4.03 5.95 -26.73
CA LEU A 781 3.28 7.07 -27.29
C LEU A 781 2.27 7.65 -26.29
N LEU A 782 1.51 6.80 -25.61
CA LEU A 782 0.59 7.20 -24.54
C LEU A 782 1.33 7.99 -23.45
N THR A 783 2.42 7.42 -22.95
CA THR A 783 3.21 8.03 -21.87
C THR A 783 3.82 9.36 -22.31
N GLY A 784 4.36 9.44 -23.52
CA GLY A 784 4.95 10.65 -24.08
C GLY A 784 3.93 11.78 -24.23
N VAL A 785 2.75 11.48 -24.78
CA VAL A 785 1.66 12.47 -24.95
C VAL A 785 1.15 12.96 -23.60
N VAL A 786 0.89 12.05 -22.65
CA VAL A 786 0.45 12.41 -21.29
C VAL A 786 1.49 13.28 -20.58
N ALA A 787 2.76 12.90 -20.65
CA ALA A 787 3.85 13.67 -20.04
C ALA A 787 3.97 15.07 -20.66
N ALA A 788 3.95 15.18 -22.00
CA ALA A 788 4.06 16.46 -22.68
C ALA A 788 2.92 17.43 -22.31
N PHE A 789 1.67 16.95 -22.33
CA PHE A 789 0.50 17.77 -22.00
C PHE A 789 0.45 18.14 -20.52
N LEU A 790 0.82 17.24 -19.60
CA LEU A 790 0.82 17.56 -18.17
C LEU A 790 1.98 18.47 -17.78
N VAL A 791 3.13 18.37 -18.45
CA VAL A 791 4.20 19.38 -18.32
C VAL A 791 3.67 20.73 -18.82
N LEU A 792 2.99 20.78 -19.96
CA LEU A 792 2.37 22.02 -20.46
C LEU A 792 1.33 22.59 -19.47
N ASP A 793 0.42 21.76 -18.95
CA ASP A 793 -0.58 22.15 -17.94
C ASP A 793 0.10 22.76 -16.70
N THR A 794 1.22 22.19 -16.27
CA THR A 794 1.96 22.69 -15.10
C THR A 794 2.66 24.00 -15.35
N VAL A 795 3.14 24.24 -16.57
CA VAL A 795 3.75 25.50 -16.99
C VAL A 795 2.68 26.60 -17.10
N MET A 796 1.53 26.28 -17.71
CA MET A 796 0.41 27.23 -17.87
C MET A 796 -0.25 27.57 -16.54
N SER A 797 -0.33 26.61 -15.60
CA SER A 797 -0.94 26.79 -14.28
C SER A 797 0.01 27.36 -13.22
N ARG A 798 1.18 27.90 -13.60
CA ARG A 798 2.18 28.42 -12.65
C ARG A 798 1.64 29.53 -11.75
N GLU A 799 0.89 30.47 -12.32
CA GLU A 799 0.38 31.61 -11.55
C GLU A 799 -0.73 31.18 -10.58
N VAL A 800 -1.69 30.39 -11.05
CA VAL A 800 -2.71 29.76 -10.20
C VAL A 800 -2.07 28.93 -9.08
N ARG A 801 -0.97 28.23 -9.36
CA ARG A 801 -0.21 27.48 -8.34
C ARG A 801 0.45 28.38 -7.31
N ARG A 802 0.93 29.56 -7.70
CA ARG A 802 1.50 30.55 -6.76
C ARG A 802 0.43 31.16 -5.88
N GLU A 803 -0.68 31.60 -6.47
CA GLU A 803 -1.83 32.16 -5.74
C GLU A 803 -2.40 31.14 -4.76
N LEU A 804 -2.62 29.91 -5.25
CA LEU A 804 -3.06 28.85 -4.36
C LEU A 804 -1.97 28.60 -3.30
N GLY A 805 -0.74 28.30 -3.67
CA GLY A 805 0.35 28.04 -2.72
C GLY A 805 0.50 29.09 -1.61
N ALA A 806 0.46 30.39 -1.94
CA ALA A 806 0.60 31.49 -1.00
C ALA A 806 -0.58 31.59 -0.01
N ALA A 807 -1.82 31.47 -0.50
CA ALA A 807 -3.01 31.52 0.36
C ALA A 807 -3.11 30.33 1.33
N GLY A 808 -2.63 29.14 0.92
CA GLY A 808 -2.63 27.95 1.78
C GLY A 808 -1.67 28.04 2.98
N VAL A 809 -0.52 28.70 2.78
CA VAL A 809 0.43 28.99 3.87
C VAL A 809 -0.16 30.03 4.84
N GLY A 810 -0.83 31.06 4.32
CA GLY A 810 -1.51 32.07 5.15
C GLY A 810 -2.63 31.49 6.01
N GLN A 811 -3.40 30.53 5.49
CA GLN A 811 -4.52 29.90 6.20
C GLN A 811 -4.06 28.87 7.24
N ARG A 812 -2.99 28.10 6.98
CA ARG A 812 -2.39 27.23 8.02
C ARG A 812 -1.72 28.05 9.14
N ALA A 813 -1.13 29.20 8.81
CA ALA A 813 -0.52 30.12 9.78
C ALA A 813 -1.55 30.93 10.60
N SER A 814 -2.79 31.08 10.16
CA SER A 814 -3.87 31.68 10.95
C SER A 814 -4.52 30.67 11.90
N ILE A 815 -4.65 29.41 11.47
CA ILE A 815 -5.15 28.31 12.31
C ILE A 815 -4.18 28.02 13.46
N GLY A 816 -2.88 27.95 13.18
CA GLY A 816 -1.86 27.77 14.23
C GLY A 816 -1.79 28.93 15.25
N ARG A 817 -2.37 30.09 14.95
CA ARG A 817 -2.51 31.24 15.86
C ARG A 817 -3.83 31.30 16.61
N GLN A 818 -4.83 30.50 16.21
CA GLN A 818 -6.11 30.39 16.93
C GLN A 818 -6.15 29.16 17.86
N ALA A 819 -5.21 28.23 17.70
CA ALA A 819 -5.07 27.01 18.51
C ALA A 819 -4.00 27.09 19.61
N GLY A 820 -3.21 28.16 19.65
CA GLY A 820 -2.31 28.51 20.76
C GLY A 820 -2.77 29.81 21.39
#